data_AF-A0A8C3DDU1-F1
#
_entry.id   AF-A0A8C3DDU1-F1
#
_cell.length_a   1.000
_cell.length_b   1.000
_cell.length_c   1.000
_cell.angle_alpha   90.00
_cell.angle_beta   90.00
_cell.angle_gamma   90.00
#
_symmetry.space_group_name_H-M   'P 1'
#
loop_
_entity.id
_entity.type
_entity.pdbx_description
1 polymer ?
#
loop_
_entity_poly.entity_id
_entity_poly.type
_entity_poly.pdbx_seq_one_letter_code
_entity_poly.pdbx_strand_id
1 'polypeptide(L)'
;MRKTKYSWAAFVGGGNKKGEKMAGENARILPEATHEERKKQEVKRKGKLKTLANKLLKTVVGGKEAVEKAGAEDVAGNLLKISTGRKGVERRMPAEETICRSIEQGKFLEACNQIYNLDHSGNDGVGKSESLYALLAERMWTVVGEVLSGSDRMLLEPLQSVGESLKWEKQKEAEWLGNSREMESVSTWSPNFWRKDLEEKLTQYMAAQIPLFSSSTNTDETALKQHLSHLETTFLPSLEHRSDVFKEAGLLVTYARCCHACLCSHLATLTDSNCLSFSQCLLIYEWSIKMYKSGSQACERPGHIPQHSLSLGAQCLMWIILKTEEKLLAIALKEVGKALKEAFDIGKPPCADAAVIEILTEKTETARQVSESLSEKVEAECLEECLRFLESYEDEVRSFLQLDGCPQICTSLRVLENCCLLRTVWHKLTYICSVSTGQNVKVNAFLDRMEDDIMEHFLQTITSKVKGTLKDHFKKCDTGFDHILESLKQSFLTFGKKKTDMYEALVKAVNAIIITEYMQALLTTPRKPSSMQRRRIVNKIEEDHRMMQTIFKECLGPAAGSLKDPIKAILELLQTSDPEGMKIALLPILKEFPDLGKEHLSAVLDIKDSISRKDRAALLKAFHDNYRESETEANLLFADIETKPRKYGLCGCLCC
;
A
#
# COMPACT_ATOMS: atom_id res chain seq x y z
N MET A 1 -24.58 -41.82 10.17
CA MET A 1 -23.48 -40.92 9.79
C MET A 1 -23.44 -39.76 10.79
N ARG A 2 -22.77 -39.95 11.93
CA ARG A 2 -22.30 -38.80 12.73
C ARG A 2 -20.97 -38.38 12.08
N LYS A 3 -20.87 -37.12 11.65
CA LYS A 3 -19.58 -36.54 11.21
C LYS A 3 -18.78 -36.31 12.48
N THR A 4 -17.73 -37.08 12.72
CA THR A 4 -16.74 -36.78 13.76
C THR A 4 -16.12 -35.43 13.42
N LYS A 5 -16.48 -34.38 14.17
CA LYS A 5 -15.84 -33.08 14.06
C LYS A 5 -14.64 -33.10 15.01
N TYR A 6 -13.44 -33.27 14.45
CA TYR A 6 -12.21 -32.98 15.17
C TYR A 6 -12.14 -31.45 15.32
N SER A 7 -12.68 -30.92 16.42
CA SER A 7 -12.63 -29.48 16.70
C SER A 7 -11.26 -29.15 17.29
N TRP A 8 -10.55 -28.23 16.63
CA TRP A 8 -9.28 -27.70 17.10
C TRP A 8 -9.36 -27.10 18.53
N ALA A 9 -10.52 -26.52 18.89
CA ALA A 9 -10.79 -26.00 20.22
C ALA A 9 -10.73 -27.06 21.35
N ALA A 10 -10.82 -28.36 21.02
CA ALA A 10 -10.61 -29.43 22.00
C ALA A 10 -9.13 -29.67 22.32
N PHE A 11 -8.21 -29.24 21.45
CA PHE A 11 -6.77 -29.45 21.57
C PHE A 11 -6.03 -28.23 22.11
N VAL A 12 -6.51 -27.03 21.83
CA VAL A 12 -6.03 -25.79 22.44
C VAL A 12 -6.95 -25.48 23.60
N GLY A 13 -6.49 -25.69 24.83
CA GLY A 13 -7.29 -25.34 26.02
C GLY A 13 -7.71 -23.86 25.97
N GLY A 14 -8.94 -23.60 25.52
CA GLY A 14 -9.44 -22.28 25.20
C GLY A 14 -10.62 -21.88 26.09
N GLY A 15 -10.41 -20.84 26.90
CA GLY A 15 -11.43 -20.23 27.75
C GLY A 15 -12.64 -19.72 26.98
N ASN A 16 -13.81 -19.93 27.59
CA ASN A 16 -15.13 -19.46 27.20
C ASN A 16 -15.15 -18.03 26.62
N LYS A 17 -15.53 -17.88 25.35
CA LYS A 17 -16.14 -16.64 24.84
C LYS A 17 -17.40 -16.99 24.06
N LYS A 18 -18.54 -16.87 24.75
CA LYS A 18 -19.88 -16.84 24.14
C LYS A 18 -19.99 -15.61 23.24
N GLY A 19 -20.30 -15.82 21.96
CA GLY A 19 -20.67 -14.77 21.04
C GLY A 19 -22.08 -14.25 21.32
N GLU A 20 -22.22 -12.93 21.40
CA GLU A 20 -23.51 -12.25 21.31
C GLU A 20 -23.81 -11.94 19.83
N LYS A 21 -24.95 -12.45 19.36
CA LYS A 21 -25.58 -12.06 18.10
C LYS A 21 -26.33 -10.75 18.32
N MET A 22 -26.18 -9.78 17.42
CA MET A 22 -27.25 -8.83 17.11
C MET A 22 -27.53 -8.80 15.61
N ALA A 23 -28.83 -8.90 15.30
CA ALA A 23 -29.47 -8.51 14.04
C ALA A 23 -29.19 -7.02 13.76
N GLY A 24 -29.05 -6.51 12.55
CA GLY A 24 -29.83 -6.76 11.34
C GLY A 24 -30.69 -5.53 11.08
N GLU A 25 -30.23 -4.60 10.24
CA GLU A 25 -31.07 -3.49 9.76
C GLU A 25 -30.74 -3.09 8.32
N ASN A 26 -31.83 -2.82 7.59
CA ASN A 26 -31.95 -2.67 6.15
C ASN A 26 -31.37 -1.35 5.62
N ALA A 27 -30.65 -1.39 4.50
CA ALA A 27 -30.43 -0.23 3.64
C ALA A 27 -30.83 -0.55 2.19
N ARG A 28 -31.66 0.36 1.66
CA ARG A 28 -32.40 0.27 0.40
C ARG A 28 -31.50 0.23 -0.83
N ILE A 29 -31.85 -0.65 -1.76
CA ILE A 29 -31.34 -0.77 -3.11
C ILE A 29 -31.70 0.50 -3.92
N LEU A 30 -30.69 1.17 -4.48
CA LEU A 30 -30.81 2.19 -5.52
C LEU A 30 -30.27 1.58 -6.84
N PRO A 31 -30.81 1.91 -8.02
CA PRO A 31 -30.54 1.14 -9.23
C PRO A 31 -29.17 1.45 -9.84
N GLU A 32 -28.47 0.38 -10.23
CA GLU A 32 -27.24 0.42 -11.03
C GLU A 32 -27.52 1.06 -12.41
N ALA A 33 -27.06 2.30 -12.59
CA ALA A 33 -26.90 2.85 -13.93
C ALA A 33 -25.75 2.11 -14.62
N THR A 34 -26.05 1.40 -15.70
CA THR A 34 -25.09 0.60 -16.45
C THR A 34 -23.94 1.48 -16.97
N HIS A 35 -22.72 0.97 -16.78
CA HIS A 35 -21.44 1.57 -17.12
C HIS A 35 -21.35 2.09 -18.58
N GLU A 36 -22.23 1.64 -19.49
CA GLU A 36 -22.27 2.08 -20.89
C GLU A 36 -23.03 3.38 -21.14
N GLU A 37 -23.91 3.84 -20.25
CA GLU A 37 -24.52 5.17 -20.38
C GLU A 37 -23.53 6.29 -20.03
N ARG A 38 -22.64 6.08 -19.04
CA ARG A 38 -21.56 7.03 -18.70
C ARG A 38 -20.56 7.17 -19.84
N LYS A 39 -20.19 6.07 -20.52
CA LYS A 39 -19.29 6.14 -21.69
C LYS A 39 -19.91 6.88 -22.88
N LYS A 40 -21.21 6.72 -23.15
CA LYS A 40 -21.89 7.45 -24.24
C LYS A 40 -21.94 8.96 -23.99
N GLN A 41 -22.09 9.39 -22.73
CA GLN A 41 -22.08 10.80 -22.37
C GLN A 41 -20.68 11.43 -22.45
N GLU A 42 -19.63 10.66 -22.16
CA GLU A 42 -18.24 11.10 -22.24
C GLU A 42 -17.72 11.20 -23.69
N VAL A 43 -18.14 10.28 -24.57
CA VAL A 43 -17.83 10.35 -26.03
C VAL A 43 -18.50 11.56 -26.68
N LYS A 44 -19.72 11.93 -26.24
CA LYS A 44 -20.43 13.12 -26.73
C LYS A 44 -19.79 14.44 -26.26
N ARG A 45 -19.14 14.45 -25.08
CA ARG A 45 -18.32 15.58 -24.58
C ARG A 45 -16.96 15.69 -25.31
N LYS A 46 -16.30 14.57 -25.57
CA LYS A 46 -15.02 14.54 -26.34
C LYS A 46 -15.19 14.94 -27.80
N GLY A 47 -16.35 14.65 -28.41
CA GLY A 47 -16.69 15.11 -29.77
C GLY A 47 -16.78 16.63 -29.90
N LYS A 48 -17.40 17.32 -28.93
CA LYS A 48 -17.55 18.79 -28.94
C LYS A 48 -16.24 19.55 -28.68
N LEU A 49 -15.33 18.98 -27.89
CA LEU A 49 -14.00 19.56 -27.63
C LEU A 49 -13.05 19.45 -28.84
N LYS A 50 -13.14 18.35 -29.61
CA LYS A 50 -12.38 18.19 -30.87
C LYS A 50 -12.81 19.19 -31.96
N THR A 51 -14.07 19.58 -32.00
CA THR A 51 -14.57 20.56 -32.99
C THR A 51 -14.11 22.00 -32.68
N LEU A 52 -13.89 22.33 -31.40
CA LEU A 52 -13.34 23.61 -30.96
C LEU A 52 -11.82 23.70 -31.18
N ALA A 53 -11.08 22.61 -30.93
CA ALA A 53 -9.64 22.55 -31.19
C ALA A 53 -9.31 22.63 -32.70
N ASN A 54 -10.13 22.01 -33.57
CA ASN A 54 -9.93 22.10 -35.03
C ASN A 54 -10.29 23.48 -35.63
N LYS A 55 -11.03 24.33 -34.91
CA LYS A 55 -11.27 25.72 -35.31
C LYS A 55 -10.12 26.64 -34.92
N LEU A 56 -9.40 26.35 -33.83
CA LEU A 56 -8.24 27.13 -33.36
C LEU A 56 -6.93 26.78 -34.10
N LEU A 57 -6.79 25.55 -34.60
CA LEU A 57 -5.61 25.12 -35.37
C LEU A 57 -5.63 25.55 -36.85
N LYS A 58 -6.78 25.99 -37.39
CA LYS A 58 -6.90 26.46 -38.77
C LYS A 58 -6.44 27.92 -38.99
N THR A 59 -6.13 28.64 -37.91
CA THR A 59 -5.68 30.04 -37.95
C THR A 59 -4.18 30.23 -37.82
N VAL A 60 -3.38 29.16 -37.64
CA VAL A 60 -1.93 29.28 -37.34
C VAL A 60 -1.02 28.60 -38.37
N VAL A 61 -1.54 27.82 -39.33
CA VAL A 61 -0.69 27.15 -40.32
C VAL A 61 -1.14 27.48 -41.75
N GLY A 62 -0.50 28.48 -42.33
CA GLY A 62 -0.69 28.88 -43.72
C GLY A 62 0.40 29.87 -44.15
N GLY A 63 1.66 29.44 -44.15
CA GLY A 63 2.78 30.21 -44.67
C GLY A 63 3.83 29.31 -45.33
N LYS A 64 4.27 29.75 -46.53
CA LYS A 64 5.28 29.22 -47.49
C LYS A 64 4.69 28.45 -48.70
N GLU A 65 5.11 28.65 -49.95
CA GLU A 65 6.34 29.24 -50.52
C GLU A 65 6.17 29.54 -52.05
N ALA A 66 7.01 30.46 -52.60
CA ALA A 66 7.51 30.65 -54.00
C ALA A 66 7.55 32.17 -54.36
N VAL A 67 8.70 32.89 -54.44
CA VAL A 67 9.80 32.90 -55.45
C VAL A 67 9.24 33.24 -56.85
N GLU A 68 9.60 34.29 -57.60
CA GLU A 68 10.84 35.07 -57.78
C GLU A 68 10.56 36.47 -58.43
N LYS A 69 11.46 37.45 -58.19
CA LYS A 69 11.90 38.60 -59.02
C LYS A 69 10.89 39.60 -59.64
N ALA A 70 10.99 40.87 -59.25
CA ALA A 70 11.84 41.88 -59.90
C ALA A 70 11.56 43.31 -59.37
N GLY A 71 12.58 44.18 -59.37
CA GLY A 71 12.39 45.64 -59.39
C GLY A 71 12.73 46.35 -58.08
N ALA A 72 13.96 46.86 -58.01
CA ALA A 72 14.40 47.83 -57.03
C ALA A 72 13.74 49.20 -57.28
N GLU A 73 13.31 49.89 -56.23
CA GLU A 73 13.39 51.34 -56.17
C GLU A 73 13.49 51.81 -54.70
N ASP A 74 14.53 52.60 -54.49
CA ASP A 74 15.02 53.18 -53.25
C ASP A 74 14.25 54.47 -52.94
N VAL A 75 13.68 54.57 -51.73
CA VAL A 75 13.27 55.85 -51.14
C VAL A 75 13.66 55.86 -49.67
N ALA A 76 14.96 55.71 -49.41
CA ALA A 76 15.59 56.37 -48.27
C ALA A 76 15.88 57.82 -48.68
N GLY A 77 15.09 58.77 -48.17
CA GLY A 77 15.34 60.16 -48.52
C GLY A 77 14.47 61.17 -47.81
N ASN A 78 15.12 61.91 -46.91
CA ASN A 78 14.78 63.26 -46.46
C ASN A 78 13.92 63.38 -45.21
N LEU A 79 14.58 63.48 -44.06
CA LEU A 79 14.26 64.49 -43.04
C LEU A 79 15.50 64.80 -42.18
N LEU A 80 16.57 65.24 -42.84
CA LEU A 80 17.66 65.98 -42.19
C LEU A 80 17.94 67.23 -43.02
N LYS A 81 17.42 68.38 -42.57
CA LYS A 81 17.93 69.69 -42.95
C LYS A 81 18.05 70.56 -41.71
N ILE A 82 19.30 70.66 -41.26
CA ILE A 82 19.81 71.69 -40.37
C ILE A 82 19.51 73.05 -41.01
N SER A 83 18.85 73.95 -40.27
CA SER A 83 18.83 75.38 -40.58
C SER A 83 19.44 76.14 -39.40
N THR A 84 20.66 76.59 -39.62
CA THR A 84 21.34 77.63 -38.85
C THR A 84 20.73 78.98 -39.20
N GLY A 85 20.33 79.78 -38.20
CA GLY A 85 20.01 81.20 -38.40
C GLY A 85 18.95 81.77 -37.46
N ARG A 86 19.43 82.47 -36.42
CA ARG A 86 18.72 83.27 -35.41
C ARG A 86 17.41 83.96 -35.87
N LYS A 87 16.34 83.73 -35.11
CA LYS A 87 15.57 84.74 -34.34
C LYS A 87 14.51 84.01 -33.50
N GLY A 88 14.45 84.30 -32.22
CA GLY A 88 13.60 83.61 -31.25
C GLY A 88 12.12 83.74 -31.55
N VAL A 89 11.47 82.59 -31.79
CA VAL A 89 10.08 82.29 -31.45
C VAL A 89 10.06 80.80 -31.10
N GLU A 90 9.73 80.49 -29.85
CA GLU A 90 9.62 79.14 -29.30
C GLU A 90 8.48 78.40 -30.05
N ARG A 91 8.85 77.65 -31.09
CA ARG A 91 7.90 76.85 -31.87
C ARG A 91 7.47 75.65 -31.01
N ARG A 92 6.24 75.69 -30.49
CA ARG A 92 5.60 74.58 -29.75
C ARG A 92 5.82 73.27 -30.51
N MET A 93 6.48 72.30 -29.88
CA MET A 93 6.63 70.96 -30.45
C MET A 93 5.26 70.24 -30.52
N PRO A 94 5.05 69.35 -31.49
CA PRO A 94 3.85 68.49 -31.52
C PRO A 94 3.72 67.73 -30.20
N ALA A 95 2.49 67.58 -29.69
CA ALA A 95 2.22 66.87 -28.43
C ALA A 95 2.75 65.43 -28.47
N GLU A 96 2.61 64.75 -29.62
CA GLU A 96 3.11 63.40 -29.88
C GLU A 96 4.64 63.30 -29.74
N GLU A 97 5.39 64.26 -30.29
CA GLU A 97 6.87 64.29 -30.20
C GLU A 97 7.36 64.52 -28.76
N THR A 98 6.53 65.21 -27.95
CA THR A 98 6.80 65.43 -26.53
C THR A 98 6.53 64.17 -25.70
N ILE A 99 5.48 63.42 -26.06
CA ILE A 99 5.17 62.11 -25.47
C ILE A 99 6.28 61.10 -25.79
N CYS A 100 6.67 60.97 -27.07
CA CYS A 100 7.75 60.05 -27.48
C CYS A 100 9.07 60.36 -26.76
N ARG A 101 9.44 61.64 -26.64
CA ARG A 101 10.62 62.04 -25.88
C ARG A 101 10.54 61.66 -24.40
N SER A 102 9.35 61.76 -23.79
CA SER A 102 9.12 61.37 -22.40
C SER A 102 9.26 59.85 -22.22
N ILE A 103 8.78 59.06 -23.20
CA ILE A 103 8.95 57.60 -23.25
C ILE A 103 10.43 57.23 -23.39
N GLU A 104 11.16 57.87 -24.30
CA GLU A 104 12.60 57.64 -24.51
C GLU A 104 13.44 57.99 -23.28
N GLN A 105 13.06 59.04 -22.55
CA GLN A 105 13.69 59.47 -21.30
C GLN A 105 13.34 58.60 -20.09
N GLY A 106 12.48 57.59 -20.24
CA GLY A 106 12.05 56.72 -19.14
C GLY A 106 11.06 57.37 -18.16
N LYS A 107 10.47 58.52 -18.52
CA LYS A 107 9.46 59.23 -17.72
C LYS A 107 8.06 58.71 -18.04
N PHE A 108 7.83 57.44 -17.74
CA PHE A 108 6.64 56.69 -18.12
C PHE A 108 5.35 57.23 -17.51
N LEU A 109 5.36 57.66 -16.24
CA LEU A 109 4.17 58.26 -15.61
C LEU A 109 3.80 59.60 -16.28
N GLU A 110 4.80 60.40 -16.65
CA GLU A 110 4.58 61.67 -17.34
C GLU A 110 3.96 61.41 -18.72
N ALA A 111 4.48 60.43 -19.45
CA ALA A 111 3.90 59.97 -20.72
C ALA A 111 2.46 59.45 -20.55
N CYS A 112 2.16 58.67 -19.49
CA CYS A 112 0.78 58.21 -19.22
C CYS A 112 -0.20 59.38 -19.08
N ASN A 113 0.17 60.40 -18.31
CA ASN A 113 -0.67 61.58 -18.12
C ASN A 113 -0.81 62.41 -19.40
N GLN A 114 0.25 62.53 -20.20
CA GLN A 114 0.20 63.25 -21.47
C GLN A 114 -0.67 62.54 -22.52
N ILE A 115 -0.59 61.20 -22.62
CA ILE A 115 -1.46 60.40 -23.51
C ILE A 115 -2.92 60.49 -23.05
N TYR A 116 -3.18 60.35 -21.74
CA TYR A 116 -4.54 60.47 -21.20
C TYR A 116 -5.15 61.85 -21.49
N ASN A 117 -4.39 62.94 -21.33
CA ASN A 117 -4.87 64.29 -21.65
C ASN A 117 -5.09 64.49 -23.16
N LEU A 118 -4.32 63.81 -24.01
CA LEU A 118 -4.49 63.81 -25.47
C LEU A 118 -5.82 63.15 -25.85
N ASP A 119 -6.17 62.02 -25.22
CA ASP A 119 -7.43 61.30 -25.43
C ASP A 119 -8.66 62.14 -25.06
N HIS A 120 -8.58 62.95 -24.00
CA HIS A 120 -9.68 63.77 -23.53
C HIS A 120 -9.80 65.12 -24.28
N SER A 121 -8.90 65.40 -25.23
CA SER A 121 -8.89 66.65 -26.00
C SER A 121 -9.74 66.62 -27.29
N GLY A 122 -10.39 65.49 -27.60
CA GLY A 122 -11.47 65.39 -28.59
C GLY A 122 -11.04 65.39 -30.07
N ASN A 123 -9.77 65.12 -30.38
CA ASN A 123 -9.30 64.99 -31.76
C ASN A 123 -9.29 63.51 -32.20
N ASP A 124 -9.36 63.26 -33.50
CA ASP A 124 -9.48 61.95 -34.19
C ASP A 124 -8.25 61.01 -33.96
N GLY A 125 -7.99 60.68 -32.69
CA GLY A 125 -6.71 60.21 -32.14
C GLY A 125 -6.74 58.80 -31.53
N VAL A 126 -7.87 58.09 -31.62
CA VAL A 126 -8.03 56.76 -30.99
C VAL A 126 -6.96 55.76 -31.44
N GLY A 127 -6.64 55.69 -32.74
CA GLY A 127 -5.59 54.81 -33.26
C GLY A 127 -4.15 55.30 -32.99
N LYS A 128 -3.97 56.56 -32.58
CA LYS A 128 -2.66 57.15 -32.27
C LYS A 128 -2.29 57.00 -30.80
N SER A 129 -3.27 57.04 -29.91
CA SER A 129 -3.05 56.79 -28.48
C SER A 129 -2.79 55.31 -28.19
N GLU A 130 -3.43 54.41 -28.94
CA GLU A 130 -3.12 52.97 -28.93
C GLU A 130 -1.65 52.68 -29.27
N SER A 131 -1.12 53.28 -30.34
CA SER A 131 0.28 53.09 -30.72
C SER A 131 1.26 53.72 -29.73
N LEU A 132 0.90 54.84 -29.10
CA LEU A 132 1.69 55.47 -28.03
C LEU A 132 1.68 54.64 -26.74
N TYR A 133 0.55 54.04 -26.35
CA TYR A 133 0.49 53.12 -25.22
C TYR A 133 1.23 51.80 -25.49
N ALA A 134 1.20 51.29 -26.74
CA ALA A 134 1.99 50.14 -27.14
C ALA A 134 3.50 50.42 -27.08
N LEU A 135 3.94 51.58 -27.60
CA LEU A 135 5.34 52.04 -27.55
C LEU A 135 5.80 52.27 -26.11
N LEU A 136 4.94 52.87 -25.28
CA LEU A 136 5.17 53.04 -23.85
C LEU A 136 5.40 51.68 -23.16
N ALA A 137 4.51 50.72 -23.40
CA ALA A 137 4.61 49.38 -22.82
C ALA A 137 5.90 48.66 -23.26
N GLU A 138 6.24 48.70 -24.56
CA GLU A 138 7.48 48.14 -25.10
C GLU A 138 8.72 48.71 -24.40
N ARG A 139 8.76 50.03 -24.20
CA ARG A 139 9.90 50.68 -23.54
C ARG A 139 9.94 50.38 -22.04
N MET A 140 8.80 50.33 -21.34
CA MET A 140 8.71 49.90 -19.94
C MET A 140 9.26 48.48 -19.75
N TRP A 141 8.92 47.55 -20.64
CA TRP A 141 9.41 46.17 -20.57
C TRP A 141 10.88 46.03 -20.95
N THR A 142 11.38 46.90 -21.82
CA THR A 142 12.82 46.98 -22.12
C THR A 142 13.60 47.42 -20.88
N VAL A 143 13.13 48.45 -20.17
CA VAL A 143 13.74 48.90 -18.89
C VAL A 143 13.71 47.79 -17.85
N VAL A 144 12.59 47.07 -17.69
CA VAL A 144 12.51 45.92 -16.78
C VAL A 144 13.51 44.83 -17.19
N GLY A 145 13.65 44.54 -18.49
CA GLY A 145 14.62 43.59 -19.02
C GLY A 145 16.07 43.99 -18.78
N GLU A 146 16.41 45.27 -18.97
CA GLU A 146 17.75 45.84 -18.77
C GLU A 146 18.17 45.81 -17.28
N VAL A 147 17.23 46.12 -16.38
CA VAL A 147 17.41 45.93 -14.93
C VAL A 147 17.66 44.46 -14.61
N LEU A 148 16.96 43.55 -15.30
CA LEU A 148 17.15 42.11 -15.15
C LEU A 148 18.41 41.57 -15.87
N SER A 149 19.08 42.32 -16.74
CA SER A 149 20.38 41.92 -17.29
C SER A 149 21.57 42.40 -16.45
N GLY A 150 21.32 43.19 -15.39
CA GLY A 150 22.37 43.75 -14.54
C GLY A 150 22.97 45.06 -15.07
N SER A 151 22.27 45.76 -15.96
CA SER A 151 22.70 47.05 -16.48
C SER A 151 22.42 48.16 -15.47
N ASP A 152 23.50 48.72 -14.92
CA ASP A 152 23.70 50.00 -14.21
C ASP A 152 22.60 50.56 -13.26
N ARG A 153 23.04 51.14 -12.13
CA ARG A 153 22.17 51.87 -11.16
C ARG A 153 21.41 53.05 -11.81
N MET A 154 21.78 53.43 -13.03
CA MET A 154 21.14 54.47 -13.83
C MET A 154 19.69 54.16 -14.25
N LEU A 155 19.20 52.92 -14.09
CA LEU A 155 17.83 52.53 -14.46
C LEU A 155 16.80 52.55 -13.32
N LEU A 156 17.18 53.02 -12.12
CA LEU A 156 16.26 53.08 -10.97
C LEU A 156 15.12 54.08 -11.20
N GLU A 157 15.42 55.29 -11.69
CA GLU A 157 14.41 56.33 -11.96
C GLU A 157 13.40 55.87 -13.05
N PRO A 158 13.85 55.32 -14.21
CA PRO A 158 12.94 54.68 -15.16
C PRO A 158 12.09 53.57 -14.55
N LEU A 159 12.66 52.69 -13.73
CA LEU A 159 11.92 51.58 -13.09
C LEU A 159 10.91 52.07 -12.05
N GLN A 160 11.24 53.11 -11.29
CA GLN A 160 10.27 53.80 -10.41
C GLN A 160 9.10 54.34 -11.23
N SER A 161 9.38 54.95 -12.38
CA SER A 161 8.34 55.43 -13.28
C SER A 161 7.47 54.29 -13.84
N VAL A 162 8.02 53.08 -14.05
CA VAL A 162 7.23 51.86 -14.37
C VAL A 162 6.29 51.52 -13.22
N GLY A 163 6.79 51.49 -11.98
CA GLY A 163 5.99 51.19 -10.78
C GLY A 163 4.88 52.21 -10.53
N GLU A 164 5.15 53.49 -10.77
CA GLU A 164 4.17 54.56 -10.70
C GLU A 164 3.12 54.47 -11.81
N SER A 165 3.53 54.13 -13.04
CA SER A 165 2.61 53.95 -14.17
C SER A 165 1.62 52.80 -13.92
N LEU A 166 2.06 51.70 -13.29
CA LEU A 166 1.18 50.59 -12.89
C LEU A 166 0.24 50.94 -11.73
N LYS A 167 0.66 51.84 -10.81
CA LYS A 167 -0.24 52.38 -9.79
C LYS A 167 -1.27 53.31 -10.41
N TRP A 168 -0.85 54.15 -11.36
CA TRP A 168 -1.70 55.03 -12.13
C TRP A 168 -2.75 54.24 -12.94
N GLU A 169 -2.34 53.18 -13.63
CA GLU A 169 -3.24 52.24 -14.35
C GLU A 169 -4.34 51.73 -13.42
N LYS A 170 -3.96 51.18 -12.26
CA LYS A 170 -4.90 50.65 -11.26
C LYS A 170 -5.83 51.73 -10.70
N GLN A 171 -5.33 52.94 -10.48
CA GLN A 171 -6.15 54.06 -10.01
C GLN A 171 -7.19 54.45 -11.07
N LYS A 172 -6.80 54.55 -12.33
CA LYS A 172 -7.69 54.90 -13.44
C LYS A 172 -8.72 53.82 -13.72
N GLU A 173 -8.34 52.55 -13.61
CA GLU A 173 -9.28 51.42 -13.65
C GLU A 173 -10.34 51.53 -12.55
N ALA A 174 -9.95 51.87 -11.31
CA ALA A 174 -10.88 52.05 -10.20
C ALA A 174 -11.80 53.27 -10.36
N GLU A 175 -11.26 54.40 -10.84
CA GLU A 175 -12.04 55.62 -11.18
C GLU A 175 -13.07 55.33 -12.28
N TRP A 176 -12.67 54.56 -13.30
CA TRP A 176 -13.56 54.14 -14.39
C TRP A 176 -14.67 53.20 -13.90
N LEU A 177 -14.34 52.17 -13.11
CA LEU A 177 -15.31 51.24 -12.54
C LEU A 177 -16.29 51.94 -11.59
N GLY A 178 -15.84 52.94 -10.83
CA GLY A 178 -16.68 53.72 -9.90
C GLY A 178 -17.67 54.67 -10.58
N ASN A 179 -17.38 55.12 -11.82
CA ASN A 179 -18.18 56.08 -12.57
C ASN A 179 -19.19 55.44 -13.53
N SER A 180 -19.37 54.12 -13.48
CA SER A 180 -20.18 53.31 -14.41
C SER A 180 -21.71 53.45 -14.24
N ARG A 181 -22.24 54.68 -14.23
CA ARG A 181 -23.69 54.95 -14.34
C ARG A 181 -24.14 55.45 -15.73
N GLU A 182 -23.21 55.77 -16.63
CA GLU A 182 -23.56 56.16 -18.01
C GLU A 182 -22.88 55.22 -19.00
N MET A 183 -23.71 54.41 -19.65
CA MET A 183 -23.30 53.43 -20.66
C MET A 183 -23.23 54.14 -22.02
N GLU A 184 -22.04 54.60 -22.39
CA GLU A 184 -21.67 54.87 -23.78
C GLU A 184 -20.57 53.92 -24.26
N SER A 185 -20.56 53.70 -25.57
CA SER A 185 -19.83 52.65 -26.28
C SER A 185 -18.36 52.56 -25.90
N VAL A 186 -18.01 51.38 -25.35
CA VAL A 186 -16.71 50.99 -24.82
C VAL A 186 -15.64 51.01 -25.92
N SER A 187 -14.76 52.00 -25.89
CA SER A 187 -13.40 51.83 -26.44
C SER A 187 -12.69 50.79 -25.58
N THR A 188 -12.34 49.65 -26.15
CA THR A 188 -11.62 48.51 -25.53
C THR A 188 -10.21 48.85 -25.01
N TRP A 189 -9.82 50.12 -24.99
CA TRP A 189 -8.44 50.60 -24.92
C TRP A 189 -8.04 51.16 -23.56
N SER A 190 -8.49 50.50 -22.49
CA SER A 190 -7.86 50.69 -21.19
C SER A 190 -6.59 49.82 -21.12
N PRO A 191 -5.45 50.33 -20.63
CA PRO A 191 -4.32 49.48 -20.24
C PRO A 191 -4.82 48.56 -19.13
N ASN A 192 -5.32 47.39 -19.50
CA ASN A 192 -5.92 46.41 -18.59
C ASN A 192 -4.99 45.21 -18.36
N PHE A 193 -3.78 45.29 -18.90
CA PHE A 193 -2.89 44.14 -19.05
C PHE A 193 -1.44 44.41 -18.70
N TRP A 194 -1.01 45.65 -18.41
CA TRP A 194 0.42 45.90 -18.14
C TRP A 194 0.90 45.16 -16.89
N ARG A 195 0.01 44.96 -15.91
CA ARG A 195 0.30 44.07 -14.77
C ARG A 195 0.58 42.63 -15.20
N LYS A 196 -0.25 42.06 -16.09
CA LYS A 196 -0.06 40.68 -16.58
C LYS A 196 1.18 40.58 -17.46
N ASP A 197 1.45 41.59 -18.28
CA ASP A 197 2.63 41.65 -19.13
C ASP A 197 3.91 41.71 -18.28
N LEU A 198 3.91 42.53 -17.22
CA LEU A 198 5.00 42.55 -16.24
C LEU A 198 5.19 41.18 -15.59
N GLU A 199 4.10 40.56 -15.14
CA GLU A 199 4.16 39.21 -14.54
C GLU A 199 4.72 38.18 -15.53
N GLU A 200 4.32 38.23 -16.79
CA GLU A 200 4.81 37.34 -17.83
C GLU A 200 6.30 37.56 -18.09
N LYS A 201 6.75 38.81 -18.22
CA LYS A 201 8.18 39.13 -18.42
C LYS A 201 9.04 38.70 -17.24
N LEU A 202 8.57 38.95 -16.02
CA LEU A 202 9.25 38.47 -14.82
C LEU A 202 9.28 36.94 -14.79
N THR A 203 8.17 36.27 -15.10
CA THR A 203 8.09 34.80 -15.13
C THR A 203 9.03 34.20 -16.16
N GLN A 204 9.08 34.74 -17.39
CA GLN A 204 9.98 34.31 -18.46
C GLN A 204 11.45 34.46 -18.04
N TYR A 205 11.80 35.60 -17.45
CA TYR A 205 13.15 35.82 -16.93
C TYR A 205 13.51 34.80 -15.85
N MET A 206 12.65 34.63 -14.83
CA MET A 206 12.91 33.70 -13.73
C MET A 206 13.00 32.25 -14.21
N ALA A 207 12.12 31.83 -15.12
CA ALA A 207 12.14 30.50 -15.69
C ALA A 207 13.44 30.22 -16.47
N ALA A 208 14.00 31.23 -17.15
CA ALA A 208 15.28 31.11 -17.84
C ALA A 208 16.49 31.02 -16.88
N GLN A 209 16.37 31.54 -15.66
CA GLN A 209 17.41 31.44 -14.63
C GLN A 209 17.36 30.15 -13.82
N ILE A 210 16.22 29.43 -13.84
CA ILE A 210 16.11 28.13 -13.17
C ILE A 210 16.95 27.11 -13.95
N PRO A 211 17.93 26.46 -13.30
CA PRO A 211 18.72 25.42 -13.94
C PRO A 211 17.82 24.31 -14.48
N LEU A 212 18.05 23.87 -15.71
CA LEU A 212 17.33 22.71 -16.25
C LEU A 212 17.75 21.45 -15.49
N PHE A 213 16.77 20.72 -14.98
CA PHE A 213 16.97 19.38 -14.45
C PHE A 213 16.67 18.35 -15.55
N SER A 214 17.71 17.71 -16.09
CA SER A 214 17.58 16.58 -17.01
C SER A 214 17.93 15.28 -16.29
N SER A 215 16.91 14.46 -15.98
CA SER A 215 17.07 13.14 -15.35
C SER A 215 17.45 12.08 -16.39
N SER A 216 18.51 11.31 -16.12
CA SER A 216 18.90 10.15 -16.93
C SER A 216 19.45 9.02 -16.04
N THR A 217 18.61 8.40 -15.22
CA THR A 217 18.81 7.13 -14.49
C THR A 217 19.93 7.07 -13.44
N ASN A 218 19.62 6.47 -12.28
CA ASN A 218 20.44 5.98 -11.12
C ASN A 218 21.42 6.98 -10.46
N THR A 219 21.95 7.93 -11.20
CA THR A 219 22.65 9.15 -10.75
C THR A 219 21.65 10.23 -10.32
N ASP A 220 20.35 9.94 -10.38
CA ASP A 220 19.29 10.91 -10.21
C ASP A 220 19.18 11.44 -8.76
N GLU A 221 19.53 10.66 -7.73
CA GLU A 221 19.47 11.14 -6.34
C GLU A 221 20.56 12.18 -6.03
N THR A 222 21.82 11.90 -6.40
CA THR A 222 22.92 12.86 -6.24
C THR A 222 22.75 14.05 -7.17
N ALA A 223 22.28 13.85 -8.40
CA ALA A 223 21.96 14.93 -9.32
C ALA A 223 20.81 15.81 -8.78
N LEU A 224 19.76 15.22 -8.22
CA LEU A 224 18.66 15.96 -7.60
C LEU A 224 19.15 16.74 -6.38
N LYS A 225 19.99 16.13 -5.53
CA LYS A 225 20.60 16.81 -4.38
C LYS A 225 21.48 17.99 -4.80
N GLN A 226 22.30 17.81 -5.84
CA GLN A 226 23.12 18.88 -6.41
C GLN A 226 22.26 19.98 -7.02
N HIS A 227 21.19 19.61 -7.72
CA HIS A 227 20.23 20.55 -8.30
C HIS A 227 19.52 21.38 -7.24
N LEU A 228 19.00 20.75 -6.18
CA LEU A 228 18.41 21.44 -5.02
C LEU A 228 19.43 22.34 -4.31
N SER A 229 20.68 21.89 -4.18
CA SER A 229 21.77 22.72 -3.64
C SER A 229 22.07 23.92 -4.54
N HIS A 230 22.06 23.75 -5.86
CA HIS A 230 22.31 24.83 -6.80
C HIS A 230 21.18 25.87 -6.82
N LEU A 231 19.92 25.41 -6.67
CA LEU A 231 18.79 26.30 -6.41
C LEU A 231 19.02 27.13 -5.14
N GLU A 232 19.48 26.49 -4.07
CA GLU A 232 19.76 27.15 -2.80
C GLU A 232 20.91 28.16 -2.87
N THR A 233 22.04 27.80 -3.51
CA THR A 233 23.27 28.61 -3.47
C THR A 233 23.42 29.61 -4.61
N THR A 234 22.69 29.45 -5.70
CA THR A 234 22.86 30.27 -6.90
C THR A 234 21.58 30.96 -7.31
N PHE A 235 20.48 30.22 -7.45
CA PHE A 235 19.21 30.80 -7.87
C PHE A 235 18.64 31.74 -6.79
N LEU A 236 18.47 31.29 -5.55
CA LEU A 236 17.89 32.13 -4.50
C LEU A 236 18.68 33.42 -4.22
N PRO A 237 20.01 33.41 -4.07
CA PRO A 237 20.78 34.65 -3.87
C PRO A 237 20.70 35.61 -5.05
N SER A 238 20.57 35.10 -6.29
CA SER A 238 20.40 35.95 -7.48
C SER A 238 19.08 36.72 -7.47
N LEU A 239 18.03 36.14 -6.87
CA LEU A 239 16.74 36.80 -6.68
C LEU A 239 16.79 37.84 -5.57
N GLU A 240 17.45 37.51 -4.46
CA GLU A 240 17.61 38.43 -3.32
C GLU A 240 18.39 39.68 -3.69
N HIS A 241 19.50 39.54 -4.42
CA HIS A 241 20.34 40.66 -4.84
C HIS A 241 19.56 41.74 -5.64
N ARG A 242 18.52 41.32 -6.35
CA ARG A 242 17.73 42.19 -7.22
C ARG A 242 16.47 42.72 -6.55
N SER A 243 16.07 42.11 -5.43
CA SER A 243 14.86 42.48 -4.69
C SER A 243 14.90 43.93 -4.22
N ASP A 244 16.07 44.46 -3.89
CA ASP A 244 16.26 45.84 -3.42
C ASP A 244 15.88 46.86 -4.49
N VAL A 245 16.29 46.65 -5.74
CA VAL A 245 15.97 47.55 -6.86
C VAL A 245 14.46 47.55 -7.15
N PHE A 246 13.81 46.39 -7.10
CA PHE A 246 12.35 46.29 -7.25
C PHE A 246 11.58 46.81 -6.03
N LYS A 247 12.18 46.79 -4.83
CA LYS A 247 11.63 47.40 -3.60
C LYS A 247 11.63 48.91 -3.71
N GLU A 248 12.74 49.50 -4.14
CA GLU A 248 12.86 50.94 -4.37
C GLU A 248 11.94 51.45 -5.49
N ALA A 249 11.59 50.60 -6.46
CA ALA A 249 10.60 50.89 -7.50
C ALA A 249 9.12 50.61 -7.10
N GLY A 250 8.85 50.10 -5.90
CA GLY A 250 7.49 49.76 -5.45
C GLY A 250 6.87 48.54 -6.15
N LEU A 251 7.70 47.68 -6.74
CA LEU A 251 7.32 46.49 -7.51
C LEU A 251 7.61 45.16 -6.77
N LEU A 252 8.16 45.22 -5.55
CA LEU A 252 8.59 44.05 -4.78
C LEU A 252 7.52 42.96 -4.65
N VAL A 253 6.25 43.32 -4.44
CA VAL A 253 5.17 42.33 -4.27
C VAL A 253 4.96 41.51 -5.55
N THR A 254 4.95 42.17 -6.72
CA THR A 254 4.82 41.49 -8.02
C THR A 254 6.05 40.64 -8.31
N TYR A 255 7.24 41.20 -8.08
CA TYR A 255 8.52 40.50 -8.22
C TYR A 255 8.57 39.22 -7.38
N ALA A 256 8.33 39.33 -6.07
CA ALA A 256 8.34 38.19 -5.15
C ALA A 256 7.30 37.14 -5.53
N ARG A 257 6.09 37.54 -5.93
CA ARG A 257 5.05 36.59 -6.38
C ARG A 257 5.49 35.81 -7.62
N CYS A 258 6.07 36.46 -8.62
CA CYS A 258 6.59 35.77 -9.81
C CYS A 258 7.74 34.81 -9.46
N CYS A 259 8.67 35.23 -8.60
CA CYS A 259 9.73 34.35 -8.08
C CYS A 259 9.16 33.09 -7.42
N HIS A 260 8.17 33.26 -6.54
CA HIS A 260 7.52 32.15 -5.85
C HIS A 260 6.79 31.23 -6.82
N ALA A 261 6.04 31.80 -7.77
CA ALA A 261 5.30 31.04 -8.78
C ALA A 261 6.25 30.19 -9.65
N CYS A 262 7.36 30.75 -10.12
CA CYS A 262 8.33 30.01 -10.93
C CYS A 262 9.01 28.89 -10.14
N LEU A 263 9.47 29.17 -8.92
CA LEU A 263 10.09 28.15 -8.07
C LEU A 263 9.10 27.03 -7.73
N CYS A 264 7.86 27.36 -7.38
CA CYS A 264 6.86 26.36 -7.04
C CYS A 264 6.41 25.58 -8.26
N SER A 265 6.29 26.22 -9.43
CA SER A 265 6.05 25.51 -10.69
C SER A 265 7.17 24.51 -10.97
N HIS A 266 8.43 24.89 -10.75
CA HIS A 266 9.56 23.98 -10.94
C HIS A 266 9.54 22.81 -9.96
N LEU A 267 9.37 23.08 -8.67
CA LEU A 267 9.26 22.03 -7.65
C LEU A 267 8.05 21.11 -7.88
N ALA A 268 6.94 21.65 -8.36
CA ALA A 268 5.78 20.87 -8.78
C ALA A 268 6.13 19.94 -9.94
N THR A 269 6.80 20.44 -10.99
CA THR A 269 7.23 19.58 -12.11
C THR A 269 8.21 18.49 -11.69
N LEU A 270 9.09 18.76 -10.73
CA LEU A 270 9.96 17.74 -10.14
C LEU A 270 9.11 16.70 -9.39
N THR A 271 8.18 17.16 -8.54
CA THR A 271 7.34 16.30 -7.70
C THR A 271 6.32 15.49 -8.50
N ASP A 272 5.83 15.98 -9.64
CA ASP A 272 4.83 15.30 -10.47
C ASP A 272 5.42 14.15 -11.32
N SER A 273 6.75 14.01 -11.38
CA SER A 273 7.40 12.92 -12.10
C SER A 273 7.02 11.56 -11.51
N ASN A 274 6.33 10.71 -12.27
CA ASN A 274 5.84 9.39 -11.82
C ASN A 274 6.93 8.38 -11.41
N CYS A 275 8.21 8.72 -11.65
CA CYS A 275 9.35 7.81 -11.45
C CYS A 275 10.19 8.12 -10.20
N LEU A 276 9.78 9.08 -9.35
CA LEU A 276 10.55 9.40 -8.15
C LEU A 276 10.54 8.25 -7.13
N SER A 277 11.73 7.92 -6.60
CA SER A 277 11.89 7.02 -5.46
C SER A 277 11.47 7.70 -4.14
N PHE A 278 11.27 6.91 -3.09
CA PHE A 278 11.04 7.42 -1.75
C PHE A 278 12.16 8.38 -1.28
N SER A 279 13.43 8.00 -1.49
CA SER A 279 14.59 8.84 -1.12
C SER A 279 14.60 10.17 -1.86
N GLN A 280 14.28 10.18 -3.15
CA GLN A 280 14.23 11.40 -3.95
C GLN A 280 13.11 12.34 -3.53
N CYS A 281 11.91 11.80 -3.27
CA CYS A 281 10.81 12.60 -2.71
C CYS A 281 11.18 13.17 -1.33
N LEU A 282 11.92 12.41 -0.52
CA LEU A 282 12.34 12.85 0.80
C LEU A 282 13.34 14.02 0.73
N LEU A 283 14.26 14.03 -0.25
CA LEU A 283 15.15 15.17 -0.50
C LEU A 283 14.38 16.45 -0.86
N ILE A 284 13.35 16.36 -1.71
CA ILE A 284 12.50 17.50 -2.07
C ILE A 284 11.75 18.00 -0.84
N TYR A 285 11.23 17.09 -0.02
CA TYR A 285 10.52 17.40 1.22
C TYR A 285 11.44 18.07 2.25
N GLU A 286 12.62 17.51 2.50
CA GLU A 286 13.65 18.07 3.40
C GLU A 286 14.02 19.50 2.99
N TRP A 287 14.33 19.68 1.69
CA TRP A 287 14.67 20.98 1.15
C TRP A 287 13.52 21.98 1.32
N SER A 288 12.28 21.58 1.01
CA SER A 288 11.10 22.45 1.10
C SER A 288 10.82 22.87 2.54
N ILE A 289 10.96 21.95 3.51
CA ILE A 289 10.84 22.26 4.94
C ILE A 289 11.95 23.20 5.41
N LYS A 290 13.19 22.95 5.00
CA LYS A 290 14.33 23.80 5.34
C LYS A 290 14.09 25.23 4.85
N MET A 291 13.59 25.38 3.63
CA MET A 291 13.26 26.69 3.06
C MET A 291 12.08 27.35 3.77
N TYR A 292 11.04 26.59 4.11
CA TYR A 292 9.88 27.09 4.84
C TYR A 292 10.26 27.60 6.24
N LYS A 293 11.07 26.82 6.97
CA LYS A 293 11.56 27.20 8.31
C LYS A 293 12.47 28.42 8.26
N SER A 294 13.39 28.48 7.31
CA SER A 294 14.30 29.62 7.11
C SER A 294 13.53 30.92 6.83
N GLY A 295 12.44 30.86 6.06
CA GLY A 295 11.56 32.01 5.80
C GLY A 295 10.73 32.44 7.02
N SER A 296 10.32 31.49 7.87
CA SER A 296 9.53 31.77 9.09
C SER A 296 10.37 32.31 10.25
N GLN A 297 11.59 31.81 10.45
CA GLN A 297 12.46 32.19 11.58
C GLN A 297 13.05 33.59 11.44
N ALA A 298 13.11 34.14 10.23
CA ALA A 298 13.47 35.53 9.98
C ALA A 298 12.48 36.54 10.60
N CYS A 299 11.27 36.10 11.01
CA CYS A 299 10.24 36.95 11.60
C CYS A 299 10.20 36.97 13.15
N GLU A 300 10.96 36.13 13.88
CA GLU A 300 10.75 35.92 15.33
C GLU A 300 11.88 36.39 16.27
N ARG A 301 13.00 36.96 15.79
CA ARG A 301 14.08 37.43 16.69
C ARG A 301 13.87 38.88 17.15
N PRO A 302 13.76 39.19 18.46
CA PRO A 302 13.75 40.57 18.93
C PRO A 302 15.18 41.11 18.95
N GLY A 303 15.45 42.17 18.19
CA GLY A 303 16.62 43.04 18.42
C GLY A 303 17.61 43.22 17.26
N HIS A 304 17.55 42.42 16.20
CA HIS A 304 18.28 42.68 14.95
C HIS A 304 17.46 42.13 13.79
N ILE A 305 16.94 43.01 12.94
CA ILE A 305 16.21 42.64 11.72
C ILE A 305 17.26 42.39 10.62
N PRO A 306 17.45 41.17 10.09
CA PRO A 306 17.99 41.03 8.74
C PRO A 306 16.88 41.46 7.78
N GLN A 307 16.99 42.67 7.23
CA GLN A 307 15.95 43.33 6.43
C GLN A 307 15.66 42.69 5.04
N HIS A 308 16.23 41.55 4.69
CA HIS A 308 16.23 41.09 3.28
C HIS A 308 16.21 39.56 3.10
N SER A 309 15.25 38.85 3.68
CA SER A 309 14.85 37.57 3.09
C SER A 309 13.54 37.79 2.34
N LEU A 310 13.49 37.44 1.06
CA LEU A 310 12.19 37.15 0.45
C LEU A 310 11.58 36.07 1.34
N SER A 311 10.58 36.42 2.15
CA SER A 311 9.72 35.44 2.80
C SER A 311 9.08 34.64 1.67
N LEU A 312 9.75 33.57 1.27
CA LEU A 312 9.34 32.66 0.21
C LEU A 312 7.90 32.30 0.54
N GLY A 313 6.98 32.52 -0.42
CA GLY A 313 5.54 32.50 -0.15
C GLY A 313 5.17 31.25 0.67
N ALA A 314 4.96 31.44 1.97
CA ALA A 314 4.85 30.34 2.93
C ALA A 314 3.74 29.36 2.52
N GLN A 315 2.68 29.89 1.90
CA GLN A 315 1.58 29.14 1.33
C GLN A 315 1.98 28.23 0.17
N CYS A 316 2.85 28.68 -0.74
CA CYS A 316 3.27 27.88 -1.89
C CYS A 316 4.24 26.77 -1.50
N LEU A 317 5.20 27.05 -0.61
CA LEU A 317 6.07 26.01 -0.05
C LEU A 317 5.28 24.99 0.78
N MET A 318 4.31 25.44 1.58
CA MET A 318 3.42 24.53 2.31
C MET A 318 2.65 23.62 1.36
N TRP A 319 2.15 24.15 0.24
CA TRP A 319 1.48 23.34 -0.78
C TRP A 319 2.42 22.27 -1.37
N ILE A 320 3.68 22.63 -1.70
CA ILE A 320 4.68 21.65 -2.16
C ILE A 320 4.96 20.60 -1.08
N ILE A 321 5.17 21.01 0.17
CA ILE A 321 5.41 20.10 1.30
C ILE A 321 4.29 19.08 1.42
N LEU A 322 3.03 19.54 1.44
CA LEU A 322 1.86 18.65 1.51
C LEU A 322 1.77 17.74 0.29
N LYS A 323 2.06 18.25 -0.91
CA LYS A 323 2.01 17.45 -2.14
C LYS A 323 3.09 16.36 -2.17
N THR A 324 4.30 16.69 -1.74
CA THR A 324 5.39 15.73 -1.62
C THR A 324 5.12 14.72 -0.50
N GLU A 325 4.50 15.15 0.61
CA GLU A 325 4.06 14.27 1.70
C GLU A 325 3.04 13.23 1.21
N GLU A 326 1.97 13.64 0.54
CA GLU A 326 0.98 12.73 -0.07
C GLU A 326 1.66 11.67 -0.94
N LYS A 327 2.65 12.10 -1.73
CA LYS A 327 3.39 11.21 -2.63
C LYS A 327 4.32 10.26 -1.88
N LEU A 328 5.00 10.72 -0.83
CA LEU A 328 5.83 9.89 0.04
C LEU A 328 5.01 8.77 0.69
N LEU A 329 3.84 9.11 1.21
CA LEU A 329 2.91 8.14 1.80
C LEU A 329 2.45 7.11 0.75
N ALA A 330 2.07 7.56 -0.46
CA ALA A 330 1.66 6.66 -1.53
C ALA A 330 2.79 5.72 -2.01
N ILE A 331 4.03 6.20 -2.06
CA ILE A 331 5.20 5.36 -2.41
C ILE A 331 5.48 4.35 -1.31
N ALA A 332 5.50 4.78 -0.05
CA ALA A 332 5.72 3.91 1.11
C ALA A 332 4.71 2.76 1.12
N LEU A 333 3.41 3.07 0.96
CA LEU A 333 2.35 2.06 0.85
C LEU A 333 2.62 1.03 -0.23
N LYS A 334 2.93 1.50 -1.43
CA LYS A 334 3.13 0.63 -2.59
C LYS A 334 4.35 -0.27 -2.42
N GLU A 335 5.46 0.27 -1.91
CA GLU A 335 6.70 -0.48 -1.70
C GLU A 335 6.56 -1.48 -0.55
N VAL A 336 6.00 -1.07 0.58
CA VAL A 336 5.74 -1.94 1.74
C VAL A 336 4.76 -3.06 1.37
N GLY A 337 3.63 -2.74 0.73
CA GLY A 337 2.64 -3.73 0.32
C GLY A 337 3.21 -4.75 -0.67
N LYS A 338 4.06 -4.31 -1.61
CA LYS A 338 4.78 -5.21 -2.53
C LYS A 338 5.76 -6.11 -1.77
N ALA A 339 6.57 -5.54 -0.88
CA ALA A 339 7.57 -6.29 -0.12
C ALA A 339 6.92 -7.31 0.84
N LEU A 340 5.80 -6.98 1.48
CA LEU A 340 5.03 -7.91 2.30
C LEU A 340 4.50 -9.09 1.47
N LYS A 341 3.93 -8.82 0.29
CA LYS A 341 3.47 -9.90 -0.62
C LYS A 341 4.61 -10.82 -1.04
N GLU A 342 5.79 -10.28 -1.32
CA GLU A 342 6.97 -11.09 -1.65
C GLU A 342 7.49 -11.89 -0.44
N ALA A 343 7.43 -11.32 0.77
CA ALA A 343 7.90 -11.95 2.01
C ALA A 343 6.98 -13.10 2.50
N PHE A 344 5.69 -13.03 2.18
CA PHE A 344 4.67 -14.00 2.60
C PHE A 344 4.12 -14.86 1.46
N ASP A 345 4.83 -14.91 0.32
CA ASP A 345 4.55 -15.80 -0.80
C ASP A 345 4.45 -17.26 -0.32
N ILE A 346 3.26 -17.85 -0.48
CA ILE A 346 2.94 -19.20 0.00
C ILE A 346 3.82 -20.28 -0.67
N GLY A 347 4.36 -19.99 -1.86
CA GLY A 347 5.28 -20.88 -2.57
C GLY A 347 6.70 -20.90 -1.98
N LYS A 348 7.05 -19.96 -1.10
CA LYS A 348 8.40 -19.76 -0.57
C LYS A 348 8.46 -20.02 0.93
N PRO A 349 9.64 -20.35 1.49
CA PRO A 349 9.82 -20.40 2.93
C PRO A 349 9.64 -19.01 3.57
N PRO A 350 9.13 -18.95 4.83
CA PRO A 350 8.94 -17.69 5.52
C PRO A 350 10.26 -16.93 5.64
N CYS A 351 10.20 -15.61 5.49
CA CYS A 351 11.33 -14.73 5.73
C CYS A 351 11.74 -14.71 7.22
N ALA A 352 12.94 -14.20 7.49
CA ALA A 352 13.39 -13.96 8.86
C ALA A 352 12.57 -12.82 9.49
N ASP A 353 12.28 -12.93 10.80
CA ASP A 353 11.57 -11.89 11.56
C ASP A 353 12.15 -10.48 11.34
N ALA A 354 13.49 -10.36 11.30
CA ALA A 354 14.19 -9.09 11.13
C ALA A 354 13.90 -8.44 9.77
N ALA A 355 13.80 -9.24 8.69
CA ALA A 355 13.52 -8.72 7.36
C ALA A 355 12.10 -8.15 7.25
N VAL A 356 11.12 -8.78 7.91
CA VAL A 356 9.73 -8.27 7.91
C VAL A 356 9.62 -7.00 8.76
N ILE A 357 10.35 -6.92 9.87
CA ILE A 357 10.42 -5.69 10.68
C ILE A 357 11.04 -4.57 9.85
N GLU A 358 12.16 -4.83 9.17
CA GLU A 358 12.83 -3.87 8.30
C GLU A 358 11.89 -3.36 7.20
N ILE A 359 11.15 -4.25 6.53
CA ILE A 359 10.12 -3.85 5.53
C ILE A 359 9.13 -2.83 6.10
N LEU A 360 8.73 -2.97 7.37
CA LEU A 360 7.73 -2.12 8.00
C LEU A 360 8.30 -0.84 8.64
N THR A 361 9.58 -0.82 9.02
CA THR A 361 10.18 0.29 9.79
C THR A 361 11.21 1.13 9.02
N GLU A 362 11.86 0.59 7.98
CA GLU A 362 12.96 1.27 7.26
C GLU A 362 12.56 2.67 6.75
N LYS A 363 11.39 2.76 6.12
CA LYS A 363 10.88 4.02 5.56
C LYS A 363 10.49 5.03 6.64
N THR A 364 9.92 4.55 7.75
CA THR A 364 9.60 5.33 8.95
C THR A 364 10.87 5.92 9.58
N GLU A 365 11.91 5.09 9.73
CA GLU A 365 13.22 5.49 10.29
C GLU A 365 13.91 6.50 9.38
N THR A 366 13.87 6.30 8.06
CA THR A 366 14.41 7.25 7.07
C THR A 366 13.67 8.58 7.12
N ALA A 367 12.33 8.57 7.21
CA ALA A 367 11.52 9.78 7.36
C ALA A 367 11.79 10.52 8.67
N ARG A 368 12.07 9.79 9.77
CA ARG A 368 12.39 10.35 11.10
C ARG A 368 13.64 11.23 11.08
N GLN A 369 14.62 10.89 10.25
CA GLN A 369 15.84 11.70 10.10
C GLN A 369 15.56 13.11 9.55
N VAL A 370 14.42 13.30 8.87
CA VAL A 370 14.04 14.57 8.25
C VAL A 370 12.95 15.29 9.05
N SER A 371 11.91 14.57 9.50
CA SER A 371 10.76 15.17 10.19
C SER A 371 9.99 14.16 11.02
N GLU A 372 9.84 14.43 12.32
CA GLU A 372 9.05 13.59 13.23
C GLU A 372 7.59 13.44 12.76
N SER A 373 6.94 14.55 12.39
CA SER A 373 5.55 14.53 11.90
C SER A 373 5.37 13.71 10.61
N LEU A 374 6.41 13.63 9.75
CA LEU A 374 6.35 12.79 8.55
C LEU A 374 6.51 11.32 8.96
N SER A 375 7.44 11.03 9.87
CA SER A 375 7.66 9.69 10.40
C SER A 375 6.41 9.10 11.02
N GLU A 376 5.69 9.87 11.86
CA GLU A 376 4.41 9.44 12.46
C GLU A 376 3.36 9.08 11.41
N LYS A 377 3.24 9.88 10.34
CA LYS A 377 2.31 9.61 9.23
C LYS A 377 2.71 8.38 8.42
N VAL A 378 4.00 8.24 8.09
CA VAL A 378 4.54 7.07 7.38
C VAL A 378 4.34 5.81 8.22
N GLU A 379 4.59 5.87 9.54
CA GLU A 379 4.37 4.76 10.47
C GLU A 379 2.91 4.32 10.48
N ALA A 380 1.99 5.26 10.66
CA ALA A 380 0.56 4.98 10.67
C ALA A 380 0.10 4.31 9.36
N GLU A 381 0.63 4.80 8.24
CA GLU A 381 0.28 4.31 6.91
C GLU A 381 0.89 2.92 6.61
N CYS A 382 2.11 2.64 7.07
CA CYS A 382 2.72 1.31 7.02
C CYS A 382 1.95 0.28 7.87
N LEU A 383 1.51 0.67 9.07
CA LEU A 383 0.69 -0.19 9.93
C LEU A 383 -0.69 -0.48 9.32
N GLU A 384 -1.29 0.51 8.65
CA GLU A 384 -2.55 0.32 7.94
C GLU A 384 -2.38 -0.55 6.69
N GLU A 385 -1.27 -0.43 5.96
CA GLU A 385 -0.95 -1.34 4.86
C GLU A 385 -0.75 -2.77 5.35
N CYS A 386 -0.17 -2.97 6.54
CA CYS A 386 -0.08 -4.31 7.14
C CYS A 386 -1.48 -4.93 7.31
N LEU A 387 -2.47 -4.15 7.77
CA LEU A 387 -3.86 -4.62 7.87
C LEU A 387 -4.48 -4.95 6.50
N ARG A 388 -4.32 -4.08 5.50
CA ARG A 388 -4.80 -4.35 4.13
C ARG A 388 -4.13 -5.58 3.52
N PHE A 389 -2.84 -5.76 3.80
CA PHE A 389 -2.10 -6.93 3.39
C PHE A 389 -2.69 -8.20 4.02
N LEU A 390 -3.01 -8.20 5.31
CA LEU A 390 -3.64 -9.35 5.96
C LEU A 390 -4.97 -9.72 5.28
N GLU A 391 -5.83 -8.75 4.99
CA GLU A 391 -7.09 -9.00 4.26
C GLU A 391 -6.83 -9.61 2.88
N SER A 392 -5.89 -9.03 2.10
CA SER A 392 -5.48 -9.58 0.80
C SER A 392 -4.86 -10.97 0.91
N TYR A 393 -4.15 -11.26 1.99
CA TYR A 393 -3.50 -12.55 2.24
C TYR A 393 -4.54 -13.63 2.57
N GLU A 394 -5.60 -13.28 3.30
CA GLU A 394 -6.72 -14.19 3.57
C GLU A 394 -7.38 -14.67 2.26
N ASP A 395 -7.61 -13.74 1.34
CA ASP A 395 -8.19 -14.05 0.03
C ASP A 395 -7.28 -14.95 -0.81
N GLU A 396 -5.97 -14.70 -0.76
CA GLU A 396 -4.96 -15.53 -1.42
C GLU A 396 -4.94 -16.94 -0.84
N VAL A 397 -4.87 -17.07 0.48
CA VAL A 397 -4.91 -18.37 1.18
C VAL A 397 -6.19 -19.13 0.84
N ARG A 398 -7.35 -18.46 0.83
CA ARG A 398 -8.64 -19.08 0.48
C ARG A 398 -8.65 -19.61 -0.95
N SER A 399 -8.06 -18.87 -1.89
CA SER A 399 -7.87 -19.31 -3.28
C SER A 399 -7.01 -20.58 -3.35
N PHE A 400 -5.86 -20.59 -2.65
CA PHE A 400 -4.96 -21.74 -2.62
C PHE A 400 -5.59 -23.01 -2.02
N LEU A 401 -6.44 -22.88 -1.00
CA LEU A 401 -7.12 -24.03 -0.41
C LEU A 401 -8.18 -24.65 -1.33
N GLN A 402 -8.77 -23.87 -2.24
CA GLN A 402 -9.79 -24.34 -3.18
C GLN A 402 -9.19 -25.03 -4.43
N LEU A 403 -7.89 -24.91 -4.68
CA LEU A 403 -7.23 -25.48 -5.86
C LEU A 403 -7.04 -27.00 -5.73
N ASP A 404 -7.76 -27.75 -6.57
CA ASP A 404 -7.56 -29.19 -6.73
C ASP A 404 -6.15 -29.50 -7.26
N GLY A 405 -5.41 -30.37 -6.56
CA GLY A 405 -4.07 -30.82 -6.95
C GLY A 405 -2.89 -30.10 -6.28
N CYS A 406 -3.11 -29.05 -5.48
CA CYS A 406 -2.07 -28.46 -4.64
C CYS A 406 -1.67 -29.43 -3.51
N PRO A 407 -0.39 -29.53 -3.09
CA PRO A 407 0.01 -30.29 -1.90
C PRO A 407 -0.51 -29.60 -0.62
N GLN A 408 -1.83 -29.71 -0.38
CA GLN A 408 -2.61 -29.02 0.66
C GLN A 408 -1.97 -29.11 2.06
N ILE A 409 -1.32 -30.22 2.38
CA ILE A 409 -0.60 -30.43 3.66
C ILE A 409 0.56 -29.44 3.78
N CYS A 410 1.45 -29.36 2.78
CA CYS A 410 2.60 -28.46 2.79
C CYS A 410 2.15 -26.99 2.77
N THR A 411 1.15 -26.67 1.96
CA THR A 411 0.59 -25.32 1.85
C THR A 411 -0.02 -24.85 3.17
N SER A 412 -0.83 -25.68 3.83
CA SER A 412 -1.45 -25.32 5.12
C SER A 412 -0.38 -25.11 6.20
N LEU A 413 0.64 -25.96 6.25
CA LEU A 413 1.76 -25.80 7.17
C LEU A 413 2.52 -24.49 6.91
N ARG A 414 2.76 -24.12 5.66
CA ARG A 414 3.40 -22.85 5.31
C ARG A 414 2.59 -21.65 5.81
N VAL A 415 1.28 -21.67 5.62
CA VAL A 415 0.40 -20.59 6.09
C VAL A 415 0.44 -20.49 7.62
N LEU A 416 0.46 -21.62 8.34
CA LEU A 416 0.61 -21.62 9.80
C LEU A 416 1.96 -21.05 10.26
N GLU A 417 3.05 -21.34 9.55
CA GLU A 417 4.36 -20.72 9.82
C GLU A 417 4.32 -19.20 9.62
N ASN A 418 3.67 -18.75 8.55
CA ASN A 418 3.50 -17.33 8.27
C ASN A 418 2.68 -16.65 9.36
N CYS A 419 1.62 -17.29 9.88
CA CYS A 419 0.85 -16.77 11.01
C CYS A 419 1.70 -16.64 12.29
N CYS A 420 2.55 -17.64 12.59
CA CYS A 420 3.51 -17.56 13.70
C CYS A 420 4.52 -16.42 13.52
N LEU A 421 5.04 -16.25 12.30
CA LEU A 421 5.96 -15.16 11.96
C LEU A 421 5.28 -13.80 12.14
N LEU A 422 4.08 -13.62 11.57
CA LEU A 422 3.28 -12.41 11.69
C LEU A 422 3.00 -12.07 13.16
N ARG A 423 2.61 -13.04 13.99
CA ARG A 423 2.38 -12.79 15.42
C ARG A 423 3.65 -12.35 16.15
N THR A 424 4.79 -12.98 15.84
CA THR A 424 6.07 -12.62 16.43
C THR A 424 6.51 -11.21 16.03
N VAL A 425 6.40 -10.89 14.74
CA VAL A 425 6.74 -9.57 14.19
C VAL A 425 5.80 -8.50 14.74
N TRP A 426 4.49 -8.76 14.72
CA TRP A 426 3.49 -7.82 15.24
C TRP A 426 3.70 -7.53 16.72
N HIS A 427 3.99 -8.56 17.53
CA HIS A 427 4.33 -8.36 18.94
C HIS A 427 5.56 -7.44 19.11
N LYS A 428 6.62 -7.64 18.32
CA LYS A 428 7.80 -6.74 18.34
C LYS A 428 7.45 -5.31 17.91
N LEU A 429 6.61 -5.16 16.88
CA LEU A 429 6.15 -3.84 16.41
C LEU A 429 5.35 -3.08 17.46
N THR A 430 4.60 -3.76 18.33
CA THR A 430 3.90 -3.07 19.43
C THR A 430 4.82 -2.35 20.42
N TYR A 431 6.12 -2.69 20.46
CA TYR A 431 7.12 -1.99 21.27
C TYR A 431 7.89 -0.91 20.50
N ILE A 432 7.95 -1.02 19.17
CA ILE A 432 8.77 -0.15 18.31
C ILE A 432 7.93 0.98 17.68
N CYS A 433 6.67 0.69 17.39
CA CYS A 433 5.75 1.59 16.70
C CYS A 433 4.56 1.96 17.60
N SER A 434 3.89 3.04 17.26
CA SER A 434 2.72 3.58 17.95
C SER A 434 1.43 2.83 17.58
N VAL A 435 1.42 1.51 17.80
CA VAL A 435 0.29 0.65 17.46
C VAL A 435 -0.91 0.95 18.36
N SER A 436 -2.05 1.29 17.76
CA SER A 436 -3.28 1.51 18.52
C SER A 436 -3.84 0.20 19.09
N THR A 437 -4.54 0.28 20.22
CA THR A 437 -5.24 -0.88 20.81
C THR A 437 -6.21 -1.52 19.82
N GLY A 438 -6.90 -0.70 19.01
CA GLY A 438 -7.82 -1.18 17.98
C GLY A 438 -7.12 -1.99 16.88
N GLN A 439 -5.98 -1.52 16.37
CA GLN A 439 -5.17 -2.27 15.40
C GLN A 439 -4.66 -3.58 15.99
N ASN A 440 -4.16 -3.55 17.23
CA ASN A 440 -3.64 -4.74 17.90
C ASN A 440 -4.74 -5.82 18.07
N VAL A 441 -5.95 -5.41 18.46
CA VAL A 441 -7.10 -6.34 18.57
C VAL A 441 -7.46 -6.91 17.19
N LYS A 442 -7.49 -6.08 16.13
CA LYS A 442 -7.81 -6.53 14.77
C LYS A 442 -6.82 -7.57 14.25
N VAL A 443 -5.51 -7.31 14.36
CA VAL A 443 -4.47 -8.24 13.88
C VAL A 443 -4.51 -9.56 14.64
N ASN A 444 -4.57 -9.52 15.97
CA ASN A 444 -4.64 -10.77 16.74
C ASN A 444 -5.91 -11.56 16.43
N ALA A 445 -7.07 -10.90 16.38
CA ALA A 445 -8.33 -11.57 16.05
C ALA A 445 -8.32 -12.15 14.62
N PHE A 446 -7.64 -11.50 13.68
CA PHE A 446 -7.45 -12.03 12.33
C PHE A 446 -6.57 -13.28 12.34
N LEU A 447 -5.41 -13.21 13.00
CA LEU A 447 -4.46 -14.33 13.07
C LEU A 447 -5.08 -15.54 13.79
N ASP A 448 -5.81 -15.31 14.89
CA ASP A 448 -6.50 -16.38 15.62
C ASP A 448 -7.53 -17.09 14.71
N ARG A 449 -8.36 -16.34 13.99
CA ARG A 449 -9.33 -16.92 13.04
C ARG A 449 -8.65 -17.69 11.92
N MET A 450 -7.61 -17.11 11.32
CA MET A 450 -6.89 -17.74 10.23
C MET A 450 -6.22 -19.04 10.68
N GLU A 451 -5.58 -19.05 11.85
CA GLU A 451 -4.98 -20.26 12.40
C GLU A 451 -6.02 -21.35 12.63
N ASP A 452 -7.16 -21.01 13.23
CA ASP A 452 -8.25 -21.96 13.46
C ASP A 452 -8.78 -22.56 12.15
N ASP A 453 -9.04 -21.72 11.13
CA ASP A 453 -9.57 -22.14 9.84
C ASP A 453 -8.59 -23.05 9.08
N ILE A 454 -7.30 -22.67 9.05
CA ILE A 454 -6.25 -23.44 8.37
C ILE A 454 -5.99 -24.75 9.10
N MET A 455 -6.01 -24.73 10.43
CA MET A 455 -5.85 -25.93 11.25
C MET A 455 -7.00 -26.91 11.02
N GLU A 456 -8.24 -26.44 11.03
CA GLU A 456 -9.41 -27.29 10.75
C GLU A 456 -9.32 -27.90 9.35
N HIS A 457 -9.02 -27.09 8.33
CA HIS A 457 -8.84 -27.59 6.96
C HIS A 457 -7.72 -28.64 6.88
N PHE A 458 -6.56 -28.36 7.48
CA PHE A 458 -5.42 -29.27 7.52
C PHE A 458 -5.80 -30.62 8.14
N LEU A 459 -6.41 -30.60 9.33
CA LEU A 459 -6.82 -31.82 10.04
C LEU A 459 -7.86 -32.62 9.25
N GLN A 460 -8.79 -31.95 8.55
CA GLN A 460 -9.76 -32.59 7.67
C GLN A 460 -9.10 -33.27 6.45
N THR A 461 -8.11 -32.61 5.83
CA THR A 461 -7.32 -33.17 4.73
C THR A 461 -6.55 -34.41 5.19
N ILE A 462 -5.89 -34.35 6.36
CA ILE A 462 -5.19 -35.49 6.95
C ILE A 462 -6.16 -36.64 7.22
N THR A 463 -7.27 -36.37 7.90
CA THR A 463 -8.30 -37.37 8.22
C THR A 463 -8.76 -38.10 6.96
N SER A 464 -9.10 -37.35 5.91
CA SER A 464 -9.59 -37.91 4.65
C SER A 464 -8.53 -38.79 3.95
N LYS A 465 -7.27 -38.32 3.92
CA LYS A 465 -6.16 -39.05 3.30
C LYS A 465 -5.81 -40.32 4.07
N VAL A 466 -5.71 -40.24 5.39
CA VAL A 466 -5.41 -41.37 6.29
C VAL A 466 -6.52 -42.42 6.21
N LYS A 467 -7.79 -42.01 6.32
CA LYS A 467 -8.96 -42.89 6.22
C LYS A 467 -9.04 -43.60 4.87
N GLY A 468 -8.79 -42.87 3.78
CA GLY A 468 -8.77 -43.43 2.42
C GLY A 468 -7.74 -44.55 2.27
N THR A 469 -6.54 -44.32 2.79
CA THR A 469 -5.43 -45.29 2.75
C THR A 469 -5.66 -46.49 3.66
N LEU A 470 -6.23 -46.28 4.86
CA LEU A 470 -6.44 -47.37 5.82
C LEU A 470 -7.60 -48.32 5.46
N LYS A 471 -8.50 -47.94 4.54
CA LYS A 471 -9.73 -48.67 4.19
C LYS A 471 -9.54 -50.17 3.90
N ASP A 472 -8.46 -50.55 3.21
CA ASP A 472 -8.13 -51.94 2.90
C ASP A 472 -6.75 -52.37 3.44
N HIS A 473 -6.13 -51.54 4.28
CA HIS A 473 -4.75 -51.68 4.70
C HIS A 473 -4.47 -53.03 5.37
N PHE A 474 -5.30 -53.45 6.33
CA PHE A 474 -5.15 -54.76 6.99
C PHE A 474 -5.52 -55.95 6.11
N LYS A 475 -6.26 -55.75 5.00
CA LYS A 475 -6.57 -56.82 4.06
C LYS A 475 -5.44 -57.05 3.07
N LYS A 476 -4.81 -55.96 2.61
CA LYS A 476 -3.75 -55.97 1.60
C LYS A 476 -2.35 -56.07 2.22
N CYS A 477 -2.18 -55.61 3.46
CA CYS A 477 -0.89 -55.38 4.12
C CYS A 477 0.03 -54.55 3.21
N ASP A 478 -0.47 -53.41 2.72
CA ASP A 478 0.25 -52.51 1.81
C ASP A 478 1.10 -51.48 2.55
N THR A 479 1.99 -50.81 1.81
CA THR A 479 2.89 -49.75 2.32
C THR A 479 2.30 -48.35 2.15
N GLY A 480 1.02 -48.23 1.76
CA GLY A 480 0.40 -46.94 1.48
C GLY A 480 0.35 -46.03 2.70
N PHE A 481 0.16 -46.63 3.88
CA PHE A 481 0.17 -45.94 5.15
C PHE A 481 1.57 -45.41 5.51
N ASP A 482 2.60 -46.23 5.29
CA ASP A 482 4.01 -45.89 5.50
C ASP A 482 4.40 -44.64 4.70
N HIS A 483 3.97 -44.55 3.43
CA HIS A 483 4.21 -43.38 2.59
C HIS A 483 3.54 -42.10 3.11
N ILE A 484 2.34 -42.20 3.69
CA ILE A 484 1.68 -41.04 4.31
C ILE A 484 2.46 -40.60 5.55
N LEU A 485 2.83 -41.54 6.41
CA LEU A 485 3.57 -41.26 7.63
C LEU A 485 4.92 -40.59 7.34
N GLU A 486 5.70 -41.10 6.39
CA GLU A 486 6.95 -40.46 5.97
C GLU A 486 6.72 -39.07 5.37
N SER A 487 5.69 -38.90 4.53
CA SER A 487 5.34 -37.58 3.98
C SER A 487 5.00 -36.57 5.08
N LEU A 488 4.29 -37.01 6.13
CA LEU A 488 3.97 -36.17 7.29
C LEU A 488 5.21 -35.86 8.12
N LYS A 489 6.05 -36.86 8.37
CA LYS A 489 7.34 -36.68 9.04
C LYS A 489 8.17 -35.61 8.34
N GLN A 490 8.36 -35.73 7.03
CA GLN A 490 9.12 -34.73 6.27
C GLN A 490 8.50 -33.34 6.38
N SER A 491 7.17 -33.24 6.32
CA SER A 491 6.46 -31.96 6.43
C SER A 491 6.59 -31.32 7.82
N PHE A 492 6.52 -32.10 8.90
CA PHE A 492 6.77 -31.59 10.25
C PHE A 492 8.24 -31.28 10.50
N LEU A 493 9.16 -32.05 9.90
CA LEU A 493 10.59 -31.79 10.01
C LEU A 493 11.04 -30.56 9.21
N THR A 494 10.33 -30.15 8.17
CA THR A 494 10.59 -28.89 7.46
C THR A 494 9.91 -27.70 8.12
N PHE A 495 9.01 -27.92 9.08
CA PHE A 495 8.34 -26.85 9.81
C PHE A 495 9.37 -26.04 10.62
N GLY A 496 9.55 -24.76 10.31
CA GLY A 496 10.59 -23.89 10.88
C GLY A 496 10.38 -23.53 12.35
N LYS A 497 9.12 -23.57 12.85
CA LYS A 497 8.74 -23.12 14.20
C LYS A 497 8.42 -24.30 15.15
N LYS A 498 9.25 -25.35 15.15
CA LYS A 498 9.03 -26.60 15.94
C LYS A 498 8.98 -26.45 17.46
N LYS A 499 9.43 -25.32 18.01
CA LYS A 499 9.48 -25.06 19.46
C LYS A 499 8.29 -24.24 19.95
N THR A 500 7.18 -24.23 19.21
CA THR A 500 5.98 -23.48 19.55
C THR A 500 4.91 -24.41 20.10
N ASP A 501 4.10 -23.90 21.02
CA ASP A 501 2.94 -24.62 21.57
C ASP A 501 1.96 -25.03 20.46
N MET A 502 1.83 -24.19 19.42
CA MET A 502 1.03 -24.46 18.23
C MET A 502 1.54 -25.70 17.48
N TYR A 503 2.86 -25.82 17.26
CA TYR A 503 3.43 -27.00 16.60
C TYR A 503 3.21 -28.26 17.42
N GLU A 504 3.41 -28.21 18.75
CA GLU A 504 3.17 -29.34 19.62
C GLU A 504 1.70 -29.79 19.58
N ALA A 505 0.76 -28.84 19.69
CA ALA A 505 -0.68 -29.10 19.60
C ALA A 505 -1.08 -29.68 18.24
N LEU A 506 -0.54 -29.14 17.14
CA LEU A 506 -0.73 -29.63 15.78
C LEU A 506 -0.29 -31.10 15.64
N VAL A 507 0.93 -31.43 16.05
CA VAL A 507 1.47 -32.79 15.92
C VAL A 507 0.70 -33.76 16.82
N LYS A 508 0.28 -33.35 18.02
CA LYS A 508 -0.58 -34.16 18.91
C LYS A 508 -1.96 -34.42 18.29
N ALA A 509 -2.59 -33.41 17.69
CA ALA A 509 -3.87 -33.56 17.02
C ALA A 509 -3.78 -34.52 15.83
N VAL A 510 -2.71 -34.44 15.04
CA VAL A 510 -2.44 -35.37 13.94
C VAL A 510 -2.22 -36.79 14.44
N ASN A 511 -1.42 -36.97 15.50
CA ASN A 511 -1.25 -38.28 16.12
C ASN A 511 -2.60 -38.86 16.57
N ALA A 512 -3.44 -38.06 17.23
CA ALA A 512 -4.77 -38.50 17.68
C ALA A 512 -5.66 -38.94 16.50
N ILE A 513 -5.68 -38.19 15.39
CA ILE A 513 -6.41 -38.57 14.17
C ILE A 513 -5.89 -39.88 13.60
N ILE A 514 -4.56 -40.03 13.46
CA ILE A 514 -3.96 -41.24 12.92
C ILE A 514 -4.32 -42.45 13.77
N ILE A 515 -4.16 -42.36 15.09
CA ILE A 515 -4.51 -43.42 16.02
C ILE A 515 -6.00 -43.77 15.92
N THR A 516 -6.88 -42.77 15.89
CA THR A 516 -8.34 -42.99 15.82
C THR A 516 -8.74 -43.70 14.52
N GLU A 517 -8.29 -43.21 13.36
CA GLU A 517 -8.59 -43.81 12.06
C GLU A 517 -7.95 -45.19 11.89
N TYR A 518 -6.74 -45.40 12.45
CA TYR A 518 -6.07 -46.71 12.48
C TYR A 518 -6.89 -47.74 13.26
N MET A 519 -7.31 -47.38 14.47
CA MET A 519 -8.15 -48.22 15.32
C MET A 519 -9.51 -48.51 14.67
N GLN A 520 -10.11 -47.51 14.04
CA GLN A 520 -11.34 -47.64 13.27
C GLN A 520 -11.20 -48.65 12.12
N ALA A 521 -10.09 -48.61 11.36
CA ALA A 521 -9.81 -49.55 10.29
C ALA A 521 -9.54 -50.97 10.82
N LEU A 522 -8.78 -51.07 11.92
CA LEU A 522 -8.48 -52.35 12.57
C LEU A 522 -9.76 -53.04 13.05
N LEU A 523 -10.60 -52.33 13.78
CA LEU A 523 -11.81 -52.87 14.41
C LEU A 523 -12.96 -53.13 13.43
N THR A 524 -12.87 -52.62 12.19
CA THR A 524 -13.83 -52.89 11.10
C THR A 524 -13.34 -53.93 10.09
N THR A 525 -12.15 -54.50 10.31
CA THR A 525 -11.57 -55.57 9.49
C THR A 525 -12.50 -56.80 9.47
N PRO A 526 -12.60 -57.57 8.35
CA PRO A 526 -13.55 -58.67 8.21
C PRO A 526 -13.42 -59.73 9.31
N ARG A 527 -14.56 -60.16 9.85
CA ARG A 527 -14.70 -60.94 11.09
C ARG A 527 -14.23 -62.40 11.08
N LYS A 528 -13.66 -62.88 9.98
CA LYS A 528 -13.09 -64.24 9.90
C LYS A 528 -11.86 -64.27 8.98
N PRO A 529 -10.76 -63.61 9.36
CA PRO A 529 -9.50 -63.79 8.65
C PRO A 529 -9.03 -65.25 8.83
N SER A 530 -8.38 -65.81 7.81
CA SER A 530 -7.68 -67.09 7.91
C SER A 530 -6.54 -66.99 8.94
N SER A 531 -6.05 -68.12 9.47
CA SER A 531 -4.91 -68.11 10.42
C SER A 531 -3.69 -67.38 9.85
N MET A 532 -3.38 -67.62 8.56
CA MET A 532 -2.30 -66.92 7.87
C MET A 532 -2.55 -65.40 7.79
N GLN A 533 -3.78 -64.97 7.53
CA GLN A 533 -4.14 -63.55 7.52
C GLN A 533 -4.04 -62.92 8.91
N ARG A 534 -4.45 -63.63 9.96
CA ARG A 534 -4.33 -63.16 11.36
C ARG A 534 -2.89 -62.84 11.73
N ARG A 535 -1.95 -63.75 11.45
CA ARG A 535 -0.51 -63.51 11.68
C ARG A 535 0.01 -62.32 10.88
N ARG A 536 -0.38 -62.20 9.61
CA ARG A 536 0.01 -61.04 8.78
C ARG A 536 -0.50 -59.72 9.35
N ILE A 537 -1.75 -59.69 9.81
CA ILE A 537 -2.35 -58.51 10.44
C ILE A 537 -1.59 -58.15 11.73
N VAL A 538 -1.32 -59.11 12.62
CA VAL A 538 -0.57 -58.85 13.86
C VAL A 538 0.83 -58.30 13.58
N ASN A 539 1.56 -58.91 12.64
CA ASN A 539 2.88 -58.42 12.23
C ASN A 539 2.82 -57.01 11.63
N LYS A 540 1.77 -56.71 10.86
CA LYS A 540 1.58 -55.38 10.28
C LYS A 540 1.27 -54.34 11.36
N ILE A 541 0.43 -54.67 12.35
CA ILE A 541 0.19 -53.80 13.51
C ILE A 541 1.48 -53.46 14.24
N GLU A 542 2.34 -54.47 14.46
CA GLU A 542 3.62 -54.26 15.12
C GLU A 542 4.57 -53.36 14.30
N GLU A 543 4.62 -53.56 12.97
CA GLU A 543 5.40 -52.72 12.06
C GLU A 543 4.92 -51.26 12.06
N ASP A 544 3.61 -51.05 11.84
CA ASP A 544 3.02 -49.72 11.78
C ASP A 544 3.18 -49.00 13.12
N HIS A 545 2.96 -49.70 14.24
CA HIS A 545 3.10 -49.14 15.58
C HIS A 545 4.53 -48.65 15.84
N ARG A 546 5.55 -49.46 15.51
CA ARG A 546 6.95 -49.03 15.62
C ARG A 546 7.25 -47.81 14.76
N MET A 547 6.69 -47.75 13.55
CA MET A 547 6.87 -46.62 12.65
C MET A 547 6.23 -45.34 13.20
N MET A 548 4.96 -45.40 13.62
CA MET A 548 4.26 -44.28 14.26
C MET A 548 5.03 -43.77 15.47
N GLN A 549 5.43 -44.67 16.38
CA GLN A 549 6.20 -44.32 17.57
C GLN A 549 7.51 -43.64 17.23
N THR A 550 8.24 -44.14 16.23
CA THR A 550 9.50 -43.53 15.77
C THR A 550 9.27 -42.10 15.28
N ILE A 551 8.28 -41.91 14.39
CA ILE A 551 8.00 -40.62 13.77
C ILE A 551 7.53 -39.59 14.78
N PHE A 552 6.54 -39.92 15.61
CA PHE A 552 5.97 -38.96 16.56
C PHE A 552 6.92 -38.66 17.72
N LYS A 553 7.75 -39.62 18.14
CA LYS A 553 8.82 -39.36 19.11
C LYS A 553 9.88 -38.42 18.54
N GLU A 554 10.23 -38.56 17.25
CA GLU A 554 11.14 -37.64 16.57
C GLU A 554 10.54 -36.24 16.42
N CYS A 555 9.23 -36.13 16.15
CA CYS A 555 8.55 -34.85 15.97
C CYS A 555 8.26 -34.11 17.29
N LEU A 556 7.87 -34.81 18.37
CA LEU A 556 7.47 -34.24 19.66
C LEU A 556 8.58 -34.25 20.72
N GLY A 557 9.64 -35.04 20.53
CA GLY A 557 10.70 -35.20 21.52
C GLY A 557 10.16 -35.68 22.89
N PRO A 558 10.52 -35.02 24.01
CA PRO A 558 10.05 -35.41 25.34
C PRO A 558 8.52 -35.42 25.51
N ALA A 559 7.80 -34.57 24.78
CA ALA A 559 6.34 -34.46 24.86
C ALA A 559 5.59 -35.69 24.30
N ALA A 560 6.29 -36.59 23.59
CA ALA A 560 5.69 -37.83 23.09
C ALA A 560 5.27 -38.79 24.21
N GLY A 561 5.97 -38.77 25.35
CA GLY A 561 5.77 -39.77 26.43
C GLY A 561 4.44 -39.68 27.16
N SER A 562 3.68 -38.59 26.99
CA SER A 562 2.38 -38.38 27.66
C SER A 562 1.17 -38.83 26.84
N LEU A 563 1.36 -39.34 25.63
CA LEU A 563 0.26 -39.74 24.73
C LEU A 563 -0.24 -41.14 25.07
N LYS A 564 -1.57 -41.32 25.14
CA LYS A 564 -2.20 -42.63 25.29
C LYS A 564 -1.92 -43.50 24.06
N ASP A 565 -1.65 -44.79 24.27
CA ASP A 565 -1.26 -45.73 23.20
C ASP A 565 -2.18 -46.97 23.15
N PRO A 566 -3.37 -46.84 22.54
CA PRO A 566 -4.33 -47.93 22.42
C PRO A 566 -3.83 -49.06 21.50
N ILE A 567 -2.92 -48.77 20.57
CA ILE A 567 -2.38 -49.76 19.63
C ILE A 567 -1.46 -50.71 20.39
N LYS A 568 -0.57 -50.18 21.23
CA LYS A 568 0.29 -50.99 22.10
C LYS A 568 -0.52 -51.89 23.02
N ALA A 569 -1.54 -51.34 23.68
CA ALA A 569 -2.46 -52.08 24.54
C ALA A 569 -3.12 -53.27 23.80
N ILE A 570 -3.63 -53.04 22.59
CA ILE A 570 -4.21 -54.11 21.77
C ILE A 570 -3.15 -55.12 21.33
N LEU A 571 -1.96 -54.67 20.95
CA LEU A 571 -0.87 -55.54 20.50
C LEU A 571 -0.41 -56.47 21.63
N GLU A 572 -0.25 -55.96 22.85
CA GLU A 572 0.07 -56.77 24.05
C GLU A 572 -1.00 -57.84 24.31
N LEU A 573 -2.30 -57.48 24.18
CA LEU A 573 -3.40 -58.43 24.30
C LEU A 573 -3.36 -59.51 23.20
N LEU A 574 -3.04 -59.13 21.96
CA LEU A 574 -2.93 -60.05 20.83
C LEU A 574 -1.71 -60.99 20.93
N GLN A 575 -0.60 -60.52 21.49
CA GLN A 575 0.64 -61.29 21.65
C GLN A 575 0.61 -62.22 22.87
N THR A 576 -0.21 -61.93 23.88
CA THR A 576 -0.34 -62.77 25.08
C THR A 576 -0.84 -64.17 24.73
N SER A 577 -0.09 -65.21 25.12
CA SER A 577 -0.32 -66.60 24.68
C SER A 577 -1.37 -67.34 25.49
N ASP A 578 -1.44 -67.12 26.80
CA ASP A 578 -2.31 -67.88 27.69
C ASP A 578 -3.60 -67.10 28.07
N PRO A 579 -4.75 -67.79 28.21
CA PRO A 579 -6.02 -67.13 28.51
C PRO A 579 -6.07 -66.35 29.84
N GLU A 580 -5.32 -66.78 30.86
CA GLU A 580 -5.31 -66.06 32.14
C GLU A 580 -4.44 -64.81 32.09
N GLY A 581 -3.29 -64.88 31.43
CA GLY A 581 -2.47 -63.72 31.07
C GLY A 581 -3.27 -62.70 30.27
N MET A 582 -4.12 -63.13 29.33
CA MET A 582 -4.99 -62.21 28.59
C MET A 582 -6.01 -61.51 29.50
N LYS A 583 -6.55 -62.19 30.53
CA LYS A 583 -7.44 -61.54 31.52
C LYS A 583 -6.67 -60.51 32.35
N ILE A 584 -5.45 -60.82 32.75
CA ILE A 584 -4.57 -59.90 33.50
C ILE A 584 -4.22 -58.68 32.64
N ALA A 585 -3.84 -58.88 31.37
CA ALA A 585 -3.53 -57.82 30.42
C ALA A 585 -4.75 -56.94 30.08
N LEU A 586 -5.97 -57.50 30.14
CA LEU A 586 -7.19 -56.73 29.89
C LEU A 586 -7.48 -55.69 30.98
N LEU A 587 -7.14 -55.96 32.24
CA LEU A 587 -7.43 -55.06 33.36
C LEU A 587 -6.80 -53.66 33.22
N PRO A 588 -5.49 -53.50 32.94
CA PRO A 588 -4.91 -52.17 32.73
C PRO A 588 -5.49 -51.46 31.49
N ILE A 589 -5.84 -52.21 30.44
CA ILE A 589 -6.47 -51.64 29.23
C ILE A 589 -7.83 -51.02 29.56
N LEU A 590 -8.66 -51.71 30.35
CA LEU A 590 -9.97 -51.19 30.78
C LEU A 590 -9.85 -49.96 31.70
N LYS A 591 -8.74 -49.86 32.44
CA LYS A 591 -8.44 -48.69 33.26
C LYS A 591 -8.01 -47.49 32.42
N GLU A 592 -7.21 -47.71 31.37
CA GLU A 592 -6.70 -46.64 30.51
C GLU A 592 -7.72 -46.17 29.46
N PHE A 593 -8.56 -47.10 28.99
CA PHE A 593 -9.60 -46.93 27.97
C PHE A 593 -10.97 -47.44 28.46
N PRO A 594 -11.62 -46.70 29.39
CA PRO A 594 -12.88 -47.14 30.00
C PRO A 594 -14.06 -47.18 29.01
N ASP A 595 -13.94 -46.52 27.87
CA ASP A 595 -14.89 -46.47 26.77
C ASP A 595 -14.74 -47.62 25.77
N LEU A 596 -13.78 -48.53 25.98
CA LEU A 596 -13.63 -49.76 25.21
C LEU A 596 -14.85 -50.67 25.39
N GLY A 597 -15.82 -50.59 24.49
CA GLY A 597 -16.98 -51.49 24.46
C GLY A 597 -16.67 -52.97 24.16
N LYS A 598 -17.60 -53.85 24.56
CA LYS A 598 -17.54 -55.30 24.32
C LYS A 598 -17.37 -55.67 22.83
N GLU A 599 -18.00 -54.92 21.94
CA GLU A 599 -17.90 -55.14 20.50
C GLU A 599 -16.48 -54.87 19.96
N HIS A 600 -15.77 -53.88 20.52
CA HIS A 600 -14.37 -53.60 20.21
C HIS A 600 -13.48 -54.77 20.63
N LEU A 601 -13.60 -55.23 21.88
CA LEU A 601 -12.86 -56.40 22.37
C LEU A 601 -13.15 -57.65 21.53
N SER A 602 -14.41 -57.87 21.17
CA SER A 602 -14.82 -58.98 20.32
C SER A 602 -14.16 -58.92 18.93
N ALA A 603 -14.01 -57.73 18.33
CA ALA A 603 -13.31 -57.54 17.06
C ALA A 603 -11.80 -57.81 17.19
N VAL A 604 -11.15 -57.35 18.26
CA VAL A 604 -9.73 -57.66 18.55
C VAL A 604 -9.53 -59.17 18.66
N LEU A 605 -10.40 -59.87 19.40
CA LEU A 605 -10.31 -61.32 19.56
C LEU A 605 -10.60 -62.10 18.28
N ASP A 606 -11.22 -61.51 17.25
CA ASP A 606 -11.39 -62.13 15.93
C ASP A 606 -10.06 -62.16 15.12
N ILE A 607 -9.08 -61.33 15.51
CA ILE A 607 -7.74 -61.23 14.88
C ILE A 607 -6.72 -62.15 15.58
N LYS A 608 -6.99 -62.58 16.81
CA LYS A 608 -6.09 -63.48 17.59
C LYS A 608 -5.83 -64.80 16.86
N ASP A 609 -4.54 -65.17 16.75
CA ASP A 609 -4.08 -66.35 15.98
C ASP A 609 -4.78 -67.65 16.44
N SER A 610 -4.81 -67.91 17.75
CA SER A 610 -5.48 -69.06 18.36
C SER A 610 -6.18 -68.68 19.67
N ILE A 611 -7.48 -68.95 19.75
CA ILE A 611 -8.27 -68.83 20.99
C ILE A 611 -9.43 -69.83 20.96
N SER A 612 -9.61 -70.60 22.03
CA SER A 612 -10.74 -71.54 22.11
C SER A 612 -12.07 -70.81 22.34
N ARG A 613 -13.20 -71.43 22.00
CA ARG A 613 -14.52 -70.83 22.27
C ARG A 613 -14.76 -70.62 23.77
N LYS A 614 -14.26 -71.52 24.61
CA LYS A 614 -14.38 -71.47 26.07
C LYS A 614 -13.57 -70.29 26.63
N ASP A 615 -12.34 -70.14 26.18
CA ASP A 615 -11.44 -69.07 26.63
C ASP A 615 -11.95 -67.70 26.18
N ARG A 616 -12.45 -67.61 24.94
CA ARG A 616 -13.11 -66.39 24.45
C ARG A 616 -14.30 -65.99 25.31
N ALA A 617 -15.17 -66.95 25.67
CA ALA A 617 -16.31 -66.68 26.54
C ALA A 617 -15.87 -66.24 27.94
N ALA A 618 -14.81 -66.86 28.49
CA ALA A 618 -14.25 -66.49 29.78
C ALA A 618 -13.65 -65.07 29.76
N LEU A 619 -13.00 -64.66 28.68
CA LEU A 619 -12.46 -63.30 28.49
C LEU A 619 -13.56 -62.25 28.37
N LEU A 620 -14.61 -62.53 27.59
CA LEU A 620 -15.77 -61.61 27.49
C LEU A 620 -16.54 -61.52 28.81
N LYS A 621 -16.54 -62.59 29.61
CA LYS A 621 -17.10 -62.56 30.98
C LYS A 621 -16.23 -61.70 31.89
N ALA A 622 -14.91 -61.91 31.89
CA ALA A 622 -13.96 -61.11 32.67
C ALA A 622 -14.06 -59.62 32.30
N PHE A 623 -14.25 -59.29 31.03
CA PHE A 623 -14.57 -57.93 30.58
C PHE A 623 -15.82 -57.38 31.27
N HIS A 624 -16.93 -58.12 31.27
CA HIS A 624 -18.19 -57.70 31.90
C HIS A 624 -18.05 -57.52 33.41
N ASP A 625 -17.37 -58.46 34.08
CA ASP A 625 -17.20 -58.45 35.53
C ASP A 625 -16.33 -57.28 36.01
N ASN A 626 -15.48 -56.71 35.14
CA ASN A 626 -14.56 -55.61 35.45
C ASN A 626 -14.91 -54.28 34.76
N TYR A 627 -15.94 -54.26 33.91
CA TYR A 627 -16.38 -53.04 33.24
C TYR A 627 -17.03 -52.09 34.24
N ARG A 628 -16.64 -50.81 34.19
CA ARG A 628 -17.27 -49.71 34.94
C ARG A 628 -17.75 -48.68 33.93
N GLU A 629 -19.03 -48.30 33.99
CA GLU A 629 -19.51 -47.15 33.23
C GLU A 629 -18.75 -45.89 33.69
N SER A 630 -18.23 -45.13 32.72
CA SER A 630 -17.45 -43.92 32.96
C SER A 630 -18.39 -42.72 32.98
N GLU A 631 -18.41 -41.96 34.07
CA GLU A 631 -19.17 -40.69 34.20
C GLU A 631 -18.46 -39.49 33.56
N THR A 632 -17.21 -39.64 33.07
CA THR A 632 -16.37 -38.51 32.64
C THR A 632 -16.38 -38.32 31.13
N GLU A 633 -16.87 -37.17 30.65
CA GLU A 633 -17.01 -36.83 29.22
C GLU A 633 -15.68 -36.50 28.49
N ALA A 634 -14.54 -36.43 29.19
CA ALA A 634 -13.28 -35.98 28.58
C ALA A 634 -12.47 -37.15 27.99
N ASN A 635 -12.28 -37.12 26.66
CA ASN A 635 -11.35 -37.96 25.87
C ASN A 635 -11.71 -39.45 25.72
N LEU A 636 -12.90 -39.72 25.18
CA LEU A 636 -13.36 -41.07 24.82
C LEU A 636 -12.93 -41.43 23.38
N LEU A 637 -11.79 -42.12 23.23
CA LEU A 637 -11.25 -42.58 21.95
C LEU A 637 -12.16 -43.58 21.21
N PHE A 638 -12.70 -44.55 21.93
CA PHE A 638 -13.52 -45.65 21.41
C PHE A 638 -15.01 -45.31 21.29
N ALA A 639 -15.48 -44.24 21.93
CA ALA A 639 -16.89 -43.81 21.81
C ALA A 639 -17.30 -43.49 20.37
N ASP A 640 -16.39 -42.93 19.58
CA ASP A 640 -16.62 -42.58 18.18
C ASP A 640 -16.22 -43.69 17.18
N ILE A 641 -15.70 -44.83 17.66
CA ILE A 641 -15.29 -45.93 16.80
C ILE A 641 -16.49 -46.84 16.49
N GLU A 642 -16.94 -46.85 15.24
CA GLU A 642 -18.01 -47.73 14.82
C GLU A 642 -17.53 -49.19 14.70
N THR A 643 -18.19 -50.11 15.39
CA THR A 643 -18.06 -51.54 15.14
C THR A 643 -19.32 -52.05 14.43
N LYS A 644 -19.15 -52.84 13.36
CA LYS A 644 -20.32 -53.55 12.78
C LYS A 644 -20.87 -54.46 13.89
N PRO A 645 -22.17 -54.60 14.18
CA PRO A 645 -22.65 -55.59 15.14
C PRO A 645 -22.54 -57.01 14.58
N ARG A 646 -22.23 -58.04 15.39
CA ARG A 646 -22.33 -59.44 14.92
C ARG A 646 -23.79 -59.66 14.57
N LYS A 647 -24.11 -59.97 13.30
CA LYS A 647 -25.39 -60.62 12.99
C LYS A 647 -25.35 -61.97 13.70
N TYR A 648 -25.88 -62.03 14.91
CA TYR A 648 -26.26 -63.30 15.51
C TYR A 648 -27.29 -63.89 14.56
N GLY A 649 -26.85 -64.86 13.75
CA GLY A 649 -27.78 -65.76 13.11
C GLY A 649 -28.47 -66.50 14.23
N LEU A 650 -29.62 -65.98 14.67
CA LEU A 650 -30.68 -66.82 15.18
C LEU A 650 -31.05 -67.73 14.02
N CYS A 651 -30.34 -68.84 13.89
CA CYS A 651 -30.87 -70.03 13.26
C CYS A 651 -31.99 -70.51 14.19
N GLY A 652 -33.15 -69.87 14.07
CA GLY A 652 -34.40 -70.39 14.60
C GLY A 652 -34.81 -71.55 13.72
N CYS A 653 -34.20 -72.72 13.92
CA CYS A 653 -34.86 -73.97 13.58
C CYS A 653 -36.02 -74.14 14.56
N LEU A 654 -37.17 -73.54 14.23
CA LEU A 654 -38.48 -73.85 14.78
C LEU A 654 -39.48 -73.78 13.63
N CYS A 655 -39.81 -74.96 13.10
CA CYS A 655 -41.04 -75.41 12.44
C CYS A 655 -40.71 -76.81 11.91
N CYS A 656 -41.14 -77.85 12.62
CA CYS A 656 -42.33 -78.65 12.30
C CYS A 656 -42.11 -79.56 11.09
#